data_AF-A0A3B8Q1A5-F1
#
_entry.id   AF-A0A3B8Q1A5-F1
#
_cell.length_a   1.000
_cell.length_b   1.000
_cell.length_c   1.000
_cell.angle_alpha   90.00
_cell.angle_beta   90.00
_cell.angle_gamma   90.00
#
_symmetry.space_group_name_H-M   'P 1'
#
loop_
_entity.id
_entity.type
_entity.pdbx_description
1 polymer ?
#
loop_
_entity_poly.entity_id
_entity_poly.type
_entity_poly.pdbx_seq_one_letter_code
_entity_poly.pdbx_strand_id
1 'polypeptide(L)'
;MNANLLNLLAQHHHRINFQPLGAREASNPSEWHVEGRNRGARPTAALLPRKYRRTSSGGAILLAIGIGALSTPTLFADEPTEFVAITRRGLHDQTVSIVRQIGIGADRRFETNSYVQLETGLNYFTPEGRLVPSEPVFELVHGAAVAWKGQHKVSVAANLNSADAVQLRLPDNQLLTSHVYGLAYVDTASGQSVLLGQVQDCSGFQVADHQILFPDAFTGILADVRYSVSKAGFEQDVILREQPPRPERFGLSSETTQLEVWTEFTGSPEPVRIRHENARSNGPQSTLEERDDEVLDFQSARVGTGKTFRLGRDDDPLSLVVKRWVRVDDGRKFLVESVELDAVQSALETLPTSGGGARIGQPSADRMSALRELPRKPDRRGAATAQIRRLTLGADDVALAEAARPGLVLDYLTLTTSQNNYTFASDDTYYISGTVNLSGSTTFEGGTVIKYDSATTSKIEIQGSLSFGGAAYRPVVFTGKDDNTVGQVIVGSTSDPSGTYYANPALILNNNSSTTLNHPRFSHCRRGLTFAGGPSHWVRHAQFVHCQEGLAPKNTVYLHNALFHRVDKVLAGTAATVNCQHLTVNDGSTVNFGSAATVSYLNSLLVGVTTPGSYSGTPPDIIASSTGVFQAVSGGSHYLPSGSPYRNAGSASIDTTLALELKSLTTEAPQLMTGGLSVGTTLTPRVLRDIDQVDKGFHYVPIDYVFRSVTATAMVQLTNGVAVAVAGAYGVDLQDASSLISEGRAERPNRLTRWNSVQEQSTSEGNGGPIARIGANYTTRPYISVRFTELTAPSKSGTSLLDTGGTQPFQSVTLEFCQLSNVGLTSLWPGDSRSATVTLRNNLFERSVLSINKSYTSQNTPLTLAGNNNLFWRGSFSVTYDSGSINPAWTLKDNLFDGTIQTLTGSGTINVIRSNNGFTTGTTTTFSGSNDKTGLSTDYQANGSWGNRYYPAAGGHPSLSSLIDAGSQTRETAGLYHFTVKTASNTKEGADSLVWVDIGFHYVGLNGSGQPSDTDGDGLPNYVEDRNGNNVADSGETSPSTYNSPGGLTGSTAFTVYTALK
;
A
#
# COMPACT_ATOMS: atom_id res chain seq x y z
N MET A 1 33.06 26.88 24.41
CA MET A 1 34.25 27.23 23.60
C MET A 1 33.77 27.52 22.19
N ASN A 2 34.19 28.66 21.66
CA ASN A 2 33.96 29.11 20.29
C ASN A 2 34.62 28.17 19.26
N ALA A 3 33.98 28.11 18.07
CA ALA A 3 34.56 27.84 16.75
C ALA A 3 35.55 26.66 16.63
N ASN A 4 35.08 25.53 16.08
CA ASN A 4 35.83 24.67 15.14
C ASN A 4 34.99 23.44 14.77
N LEU A 5 34.23 23.51 13.67
CA LEU A 5 33.69 22.31 12.99
C LEU A 5 33.19 22.65 11.58
N LEU A 6 34.02 23.33 10.81
CA LEU A 6 33.80 23.57 9.38
C LEU A 6 35.15 23.48 8.66
N ASN A 7 35.71 22.27 8.67
CA ASN A 7 36.79 21.81 7.78
C ASN A 7 37.13 20.36 8.15
N LEU A 8 36.48 19.37 7.55
CA LEU A 8 37.08 18.05 7.26
C LEU A 8 36.14 17.15 6.42
N LEU A 9 35.84 17.53 5.18
CA LEU A 9 35.36 16.59 4.14
C LEU A 9 35.91 17.00 2.77
N ALA A 10 37.23 17.10 2.68
CA ALA A 10 37.95 17.14 1.41
C ALA A 10 39.29 16.44 1.60
N GLN A 11 39.34 15.14 1.32
CA GLN A 11 40.51 14.40 0.83
C GLN A 11 40.23 12.89 0.87
N HIS A 12 40.02 12.27 -0.29
CA HIS A 12 40.80 11.09 -0.73
C HIS A 12 40.33 10.65 -2.13
N HIS A 13 40.99 11.21 -3.15
CA HIS A 13 41.07 10.59 -4.48
C HIS A 13 42.48 10.04 -4.66
N HIS A 14 42.60 8.74 -4.95
CA HIS A 14 43.81 8.15 -5.52
C HIS A 14 43.76 8.26 -7.05
N ARG A 15 44.90 8.66 -7.61
CA ARG A 15 45.20 8.92 -9.02
C ARG A 15 45.31 7.63 -9.84
N ILE A 16 44.91 7.68 -11.11
CA ILE A 16 45.69 7.11 -12.24
C ILE A 16 45.59 8.07 -13.45
N ASN A 17 46.74 8.36 -14.05
CA ASN A 17 47.02 9.27 -15.17
C ASN A 17 46.55 8.73 -16.54
N PHE A 18 46.31 9.61 -17.53
CA PHE A 18 47.11 9.69 -18.77
C PHE A 18 46.81 10.99 -19.58
N GLN A 19 47.81 11.38 -20.37
CA GLN A 19 48.08 12.69 -20.99
C GLN A 19 47.32 13.01 -22.32
N PRO A 20 47.42 14.27 -22.82
CA PRO A 20 46.57 14.86 -23.87
C PRO A 20 47.26 15.08 -25.23
N LEU A 21 46.47 15.26 -26.29
CA LEU A 21 46.80 15.88 -27.59
C LEU A 21 45.45 16.36 -28.19
N GLY A 22 45.22 17.56 -28.72
CA GLY A 22 46.01 18.75 -28.97
C GLY A 22 45.22 19.66 -29.94
N ALA A 23 45.16 20.97 -29.64
CA ALA A 23 44.97 22.14 -30.53
C ALA A 23 43.71 22.19 -31.47
N ARG A 24 43.05 23.32 -31.73
CA ARG A 24 43.56 24.66 -32.07
C ARG A 24 42.55 25.79 -31.82
N GLU A 25 43.13 26.97 -31.62
CA GLU A 25 42.57 28.29 -31.32
C GLU A 25 41.84 28.98 -32.49
N ALA A 26 40.98 29.95 -32.16
CA ALA A 26 41.00 31.35 -32.63
C ALA A 26 39.73 32.07 -32.12
N SER A 27 39.66 33.34 -31.78
CA SER A 27 40.60 34.41 -31.38
C SER A 27 39.68 35.57 -30.95
N ASN A 28 39.99 36.20 -29.82
CA ASN A 28 39.40 37.44 -29.29
C ASN A 28 39.90 38.67 -30.11
N PRO A 29 39.73 39.98 -29.76
CA PRO A 29 38.92 40.64 -28.71
C PRO A 29 38.34 42.05 -29.09
N SER A 30 37.81 42.74 -28.06
CA SER A 30 37.92 44.20 -27.76
C SER A 30 36.86 45.14 -28.33
N GLU A 31 36.45 46.27 -27.72
CA GLU A 31 36.54 46.88 -26.37
C GLU A 31 35.68 48.18 -26.45
N TRP A 32 35.48 48.84 -25.30
CA TRP A 32 35.29 50.28 -25.08
C TRP A 32 33.96 50.77 -24.49
N HIS A 33 34.16 51.71 -23.58
CA HIS A 33 33.37 52.17 -22.45
C HIS A 33 33.11 53.68 -22.62
N VAL A 34 32.21 54.22 -21.77
CA VAL A 34 32.10 55.62 -21.26
C VAL A 34 30.92 56.52 -21.74
N GLU A 35 29.97 56.68 -20.79
CA GLU A 35 29.23 57.86 -20.29
C GLU A 35 28.50 58.91 -21.18
N GLY A 36 27.25 59.24 -20.78
CA GLY A 36 26.92 60.62 -20.34
C GLY A 36 25.65 61.34 -20.84
N ARG A 37 24.64 61.44 -19.94
CA ARG A 37 23.64 62.54 -19.70
C ARG A 37 22.30 62.68 -20.49
N ASN A 38 21.22 62.35 -19.78
CA ASN A 38 19.94 63.05 -19.49
C ASN A 38 19.34 64.14 -20.42
N ARG A 39 18.08 63.95 -20.86
CA ARG A 39 16.83 64.65 -20.39
C ARG A 39 15.61 64.31 -21.30
N GLY A 40 14.42 64.10 -20.71
CA GLY A 40 13.13 64.39 -21.39
C GLY A 40 11.98 63.35 -21.27
N ALA A 41 11.09 63.58 -20.29
CA ALA A 41 9.63 63.30 -20.18
C ALA A 41 8.89 62.12 -20.90
N ARG A 42 8.03 61.46 -20.10
CA ARG A 42 7.03 60.35 -20.32
C ARG A 42 5.78 60.77 -21.15
N PRO A 43 4.71 59.94 -21.39
CA PRO A 43 4.37 58.53 -20.99
C PRO A 43 3.95 57.63 -22.20
N THR A 44 3.72 56.31 -22.14
CA THR A 44 2.67 55.50 -21.45
C THR A 44 2.98 54.02 -21.63
N ALA A 45 2.76 53.19 -20.59
CA ALA A 45 2.97 51.73 -20.63
C ALA A 45 1.72 50.96 -20.17
N ALA A 46 1.48 49.86 -20.89
CA ALA A 46 1.04 48.53 -20.48
C ALA A 46 -0.27 48.32 -19.70
N LEU A 47 -1.11 47.40 -20.21
CA LEU A 47 -2.21 46.75 -19.49
C LEU A 47 -2.28 45.27 -19.85
N LEU A 48 -2.22 44.42 -18.81
CA LEU A 48 -3.08 43.26 -18.46
C LEU A 48 -2.32 42.36 -17.44
N PRO A 49 -2.98 41.51 -16.61
CA PRO A 49 -4.26 41.68 -15.91
C PRO A 49 -4.21 41.30 -14.41
N ARG A 50 -5.34 41.59 -13.74
CA ARG A 50 -5.65 41.47 -12.31
C ARG A 50 -5.82 40.02 -11.80
N LYS A 51 -5.32 39.76 -10.59
CA LYS A 51 -5.83 38.71 -9.65
C LYS A 51 -6.76 39.35 -8.62
N TYR A 52 -7.93 38.73 -8.40
CA TYR A 52 -8.91 39.08 -7.37
C TYR A 52 -8.43 38.63 -5.98
N ARG A 53 -8.54 39.52 -4.98
CA ARG A 53 -8.28 39.25 -3.56
C ARG A 53 -9.59 39.53 -2.80
N ARG A 54 -10.04 38.54 -2.01
CA ARG A 54 -11.20 38.68 -1.10
C ARG A 54 -10.85 39.61 0.07
N THR A 55 -11.78 40.52 0.34
CA THR A 55 -11.83 41.45 1.46
C THR A 55 -12.31 40.76 2.74
N SER A 56 -11.65 41.01 3.86
CA SER A 56 -12.27 40.95 5.20
C SER A 56 -12.34 42.37 5.76
N SER A 57 -13.53 42.77 6.17
CA SER A 57 -13.86 44.05 6.79
C SER A 57 -14.44 43.78 8.17
N GLY A 58 -13.95 44.48 9.20
CA GLY A 58 -14.50 44.41 10.54
C GLY A 58 -13.54 45.01 11.56
N GLY A 59 -13.54 46.34 11.67
CA GLY A 59 -12.79 47.08 12.69
C GLY A 59 -13.53 47.13 14.03
N ALA A 60 -12.77 47.16 15.11
CA ALA A 60 -13.16 47.78 16.37
C ALA A 60 -11.95 48.54 16.92
N ILE A 61 -12.14 49.85 17.06
CA ILE A 61 -11.20 50.82 17.62
C ILE A 61 -11.28 50.71 19.15
N LEU A 62 -10.16 50.41 19.82
CA LEU A 62 -9.99 50.68 21.25
C LEU A 62 -8.90 51.75 21.41
N LEU A 63 -9.32 52.88 21.99
CA LEU A 63 -8.50 54.05 22.30
C LEU A 63 -7.57 53.72 23.48
N ALA A 64 -6.27 53.70 23.25
CA ALA A 64 -5.26 53.53 24.31
C ALA A 64 -4.89 54.89 24.92
N ILE A 65 -5.12 55.05 26.23
CA ILE A 65 -4.49 56.06 27.07
C ILE A 65 -3.16 55.48 27.55
N GLY A 66 -2.05 56.15 27.22
CA GLY A 66 -0.71 55.68 27.53
C GLY A 66 -0.30 55.95 28.98
N ILE A 67 0.29 54.94 29.63
CA ILE A 67 1.32 55.08 30.67
C ILE A 67 2.33 53.95 30.45
N GLY A 68 3.61 54.31 30.34
CA GLY A 68 4.68 53.42 29.91
C GLY A 68 5.15 52.39 30.94
N ALA A 69 5.59 51.24 30.44
CA ALA A 69 6.52 50.34 31.10
C ALA A 69 7.35 49.62 30.02
N LEU A 70 8.64 49.43 30.31
CA LEU A 70 9.69 48.96 29.42
C LEU A 70 9.29 47.74 28.57
N SER A 71 9.45 47.86 27.24
CA SER A 71 9.33 46.74 26.31
C SER A 71 10.53 45.80 26.45
N THR A 72 10.30 44.62 27.02
CA THR A 72 11.13 43.43 26.75
C THR A 72 11.08 43.13 25.24
N PRO A 73 12.19 42.76 24.59
CA PRO A 73 12.14 42.37 23.18
C PRO A 73 11.28 41.11 23.08
N THR A 74 10.12 41.24 22.44
CA THR A 74 9.35 40.10 21.97
C THR A 74 10.21 39.34 20.96
N LEU A 75 10.76 38.20 21.37
CA LEU A 75 11.28 37.20 20.46
C LEU A 75 10.14 36.81 19.52
N PHE A 76 10.28 37.14 18.24
CA PHE A 76 9.49 36.51 17.20
C PHE A 76 9.78 35.00 17.29
N ALA A 77 8.74 34.20 17.49
CA ALA A 77 8.86 32.75 17.34
C ALA A 77 9.18 32.50 15.86
N ASP A 78 10.38 32.00 15.57
CA ASP A 78 10.71 31.46 14.26
C ASP A 78 9.69 30.35 13.96
N GLU A 79 8.99 30.46 12.83
CA GLU A 79 8.16 29.38 12.30
C GLU A 79 9.02 28.09 12.21
N PRO A 80 8.49 26.92 12.59
CA PRO A 80 9.24 25.68 12.54
C PRO A 80 9.74 25.45 11.11
N THR A 81 11.06 25.39 10.93
CA THR A 81 11.68 25.15 9.62
C THR A 81 11.51 23.67 9.27
N GLU A 82 10.81 23.39 8.18
CA GLU A 82 10.66 22.04 7.61
C GLU A 82 11.66 21.86 6.47
N PHE A 83 12.47 20.80 6.56
CA PHE A 83 13.42 20.44 5.51
C PHE A 83 12.98 19.14 4.85
N VAL A 84 12.72 19.20 3.55
CA VAL A 84 12.40 18.02 2.73
C VAL A 84 13.63 17.63 1.93
N ALA A 85 14.04 16.37 2.03
CA ALA A 85 15.20 15.84 1.31
C ALA A 85 14.91 14.45 0.71
N ILE A 86 15.55 14.16 -0.42
CA ILE A 86 15.56 12.81 -0.98
C ILE A 86 16.81 12.10 -0.47
N THR A 87 16.63 11.07 0.35
CA THR A 87 17.72 10.34 1.01
C THR A 87 18.16 9.09 0.26
N ARG A 88 17.27 8.54 -0.59
CA ARG A 88 17.56 7.43 -1.50
C ARG A 88 16.80 7.62 -2.80
N ARG A 89 17.44 7.32 -3.94
CA ARG A 89 16.80 7.20 -5.25
C ARG A 89 16.99 5.79 -5.80
N GLY A 90 15.91 5.19 -6.28
CA GLY A 90 15.86 3.99 -7.10
C GLY A 90 15.24 4.30 -8.46
N LEU A 91 15.23 3.34 -9.38
CA LEU A 91 14.68 3.53 -10.73
C LEU A 91 13.17 3.85 -10.72
N HIS A 92 12.39 3.25 -9.82
CA HIS A 92 10.94 3.42 -9.73
C HIS A 92 10.48 3.95 -8.35
N ASP A 93 11.43 4.19 -7.44
CA ASP A 93 11.16 4.63 -6.08
C ASP A 93 12.13 5.71 -5.61
N GLN A 94 11.74 6.47 -4.59
CA GLN A 94 12.66 7.29 -3.79
C GLN A 94 12.15 7.43 -2.36
N THR A 95 13.07 7.54 -1.41
CA THR A 95 12.72 7.85 -0.01
C THR A 95 12.73 9.35 0.19
N VAL A 96 11.58 9.90 0.56
CA VAL A 96 11.43 11.30 0.95
C VAL A 96 11.53 11.39 2.46
N SER A 97 12.46 12.19 2.97
CA SER A 97 12.62 12.46 4.39
C SER A 97 12.22 13.90 4.70
N ILE A 98 11.42 14.06 5.75
CA ILE A 98 10.96 15.34 6.28
C ILE A 98 11.59 15.51 7.65
N VAL A 99 12.40 16.55 7.83
CA VAL A 99 12.94 16.93 9.13
C VAL A 99 12.20 18.17 9.59
N ARG A 100 11.42 18.02 10.66
CA ARG A 100 10.73 19.11 11.32
C ARG A 100 11.41 19.44 12.63
N GLN A 101 11.74 20.71 12.81
CA GLN A 101 12.12 21.20 14.13
C GLN A 101 10.89 21.42 15.00
N ILE A 102 10.95 20.97 16.25
CA ILE A 102 9.95 21.23 17.27
C ILE A 102 10.64 21.86 18.48
N GLY A 103 9.99 22.85 19.09
CA GLY A 103 10.54 23.60 20.22
C GLY A 103 11.50 24.72 19.82
N ILE A 104 11.82 25.56 20.80
CA ILE A 104 12.68 26.74 20.68
C ILE A 104 13.73 26.68 21.80
N GLY A 105 14.94 27.18 21.58
CA GLY A 105 15.98 27.23 22.62
C GLY A 105 16.57 25.86 22.97
N ALA A 106 16.66 25.54 24.26
CA ALA A 106 17.26 24.29 24.77
C ALA A 106 16.37 23.05 24.54
N ASP A 107 15.07 23.23 24.27
CA ASP A 107 14.09 22.16 24.02
C ASP A 107 13.96 21.83 22.51
N ARG A 108 14.92 22.28 21.69
CA ARG A 108 14.92 22.06 20.23
C ARG A 108 15.10 20.56 19.95
N ARG A 109 14.07 19.93 19.40
CA ARG A 109 14.09 18.54 18.93
C ARG A 109 13.82 18.49 17.43
N PHE A 110 14.35 17.47 16.75
CA PHE A 110 14.10 17.22 15.34
C PHE A 110 13.29 15.93 15.20
N GLU A 111 12.14 16.00 14.56
CA GLU A 111 11.39 14.83 14.12
C GLU A 111 11.72 14.56 12.66
N THR A 112 12.29 13.38 12.39
CA THR A 112 12.54 12.92 11.03
C THR A 112 11.49 11.88 10.67
N ASN A 113 10.61 12.24 9.75
CA ASN A 113 9.62 11.35 9.16
C ASN A 113 10.06 10.97 7.74
N SER A 114 9.59 9.84 7.23
CA SER A 114 9.85 9.45 5.84
C SER A 114 8.75 8.59 5.24
N TYR A 115 8.60 8.69 3.93
CA TYR A 115 7.76 7.82 3.12
C TYR A 115 8.47 7.43 1.83
N VAL A 116 8.02 6.35 1.20
CA VAL A 116 8.52 5.89 -0.09
C VAL A 116 7.61 6.43 -1.18
N GLN A 117 8.11 7.31 -2.04
CA GLN A 117 7.42 7.67 -3.27
C GLN A 117 7.66 6.60 -4.32
N LEU A 118 6.59 6.14 -4.97
CA LEU A 118 6.62 5.04 -5.93
C LEU A 118 5.89 5.43 -7.22
N GLU A 119 6.55 5.22 -8.36
CA GLU A 119 6.01 5.40 -9.70
C GLU A 119 6.88 4.64 -10.72
N THR A 120 6.27 3.93 -11.66
CA THR A 120 7.01 3.25 -12.72
C THR A 120 7.79 4.27 -13.53
N GLY A 121 9.12 4.11 -13.60
CA GLY A 121 9.95 5.02 -14.37
C GLY A 121 10.23 6.34 -13.65
N LEU A 122 10.08 6.40 -12.32
CA LEU A 122 10.25 7.64 -11.55
C LEU A 122 11.59 8.34 -11.81
N ASN A 123 12.67 7.56 -11.92
CA ASN A 123 14.01 8.06 -12.19
C ASN A 123 14.67 7.27 -13.35
N TYR A 124 15.65 7.88 -14.00
CA TYR A 124 16.48 7.26 -15.05
C TYR A 124 17.96 7.63 -14.89
N PHE A 125 18.84 6.81 -15.46
CA PHE A 125 20.27 7.11 -15.54
C PHE A 125 20.55 8.09 -16.69
N THR A 126 21.26 9.17 -16.40
CA THR A 126 21.88 10.02 -17.43
C THR A 126 23.03 9.27 -18.12
N PRO A 127 23.51 9.74 -19.29
CA PRO A 127 24.68 9.15 -19.95
C PRO A 127 25.93 9.08 -19.05
N GLU A 128 26.05 9.97 -18.07
CA GLU A 128 27.13 10.02 -17.08
C GLU A 128 26.93 9.06 -15.89
N GLY A 129 25.84 8.26 -15.89
CA GLY A 129 25.52 7.30 -14.84
C GLY A 129 24.86 7.92 -13.59
N ARG A 130 24.41 9.18 -13.65
CA ARG A 130 23.69 9.81 -12.52
C ARG A 130 22.20 9.46 -12.57
N LEU A 131 21.64 9.04 -11.45
CA LEU A 131 20.20 8.81 -11.32
C LEU A 131 19.46 10.14 -11.06
N VAL A 132 18.53 10.51 -11.95
CA VAL A 132 17.76 11.76 -11.88
C VAL A 132 16.27 11.51 -12.16
N PRO A 133 15.35 12.40 -11.74
CA PRO A 133 13.93 12.27 -12.06
C PRO A 133 13.68 12.18 -13.56
N SER A 134 12.72 11.33 -13.96
CA SER A 134 12.32 11.24 -15.36
C SER A 134 11.36 12.35 -15.77
N GLU A 135 11.55 12.84 -16.99
CA GLU A 135 10.72 13.85 -17.66
C GLU A 135 10.12 13.20 -18.91
N PRO A 136 8.83 12.84 -18.92
CA PRO A 136 8.19 12.25 -20.08
C PRO A 136 7.89 13.33 -21.11
N VAL A 137 8.91 13.83 -21.80
CA VAL A 137 8.80 14.91 -22.78
C VAL A 137 9.47 14.54 -24.09
N PHE A 138 8.86 14.94 -25.20
CA PHE A 138 9.48 14.94 -26.52
C PHE A 138 10.26 16.24 -26.75
N GLU A 139 11.52 16.10 -27.09
CA GLU A 139 12.36 17.18 -27.60
C GLU A 139 12.47 17.07 -29.12
N LEU A 140 12.35 18.19 -29.83
CA LEU A 140 12.43 18.21 -31.29
C LEU A 140 13.90 18.33 -31.72
N VAL A 141 14.42 17.30 -32.38
CA VAL A 141 15.82 17.19 -32.78
C VAL A 141 15.89 16.83 -34.27
N HIS A 142 16.49 17.71 -35.08
CA HIS A 142 16.60 17.54 -36.54
C HIS A 142 15.27 17.22 -37.25
N GLY A 143 14.16 17.79 -36.78
CA GLY A 143 12.81 17.59 -37.35
C GLY A 143 12.07 16.34 -36.83
N ALA A 144 12.72 15.45 -36.08
CA ALA A 144 12.11 14.31 -35.40
C ALA A 144 11.78 14.65 -33.94
N ALA A 145 10.92 13.85 -33.30
CA ALA A 145 10.59 13.97 -31.89
C ALA A 145 11.30 12.87 -31.09
N VAL A 146 12.04 13.25 -30.06
CA VAL A 146 12.85 12.32 -29.26
C VAL A 146 12.52 12.47 -27.78
N ALA A 147 12.08 11.39 -27.14
CA ALA A 147 11.94 11.30 -25.70
C ALA A 147 13.10 10.49 -25.13
N TRP A 148 14.02 11.15 -24.43
CA TRP A 148 15.24 10.51 -23.93
C TRP A 148 15.49 10.74 -22.43
N LYS A 149 14.56 11.40 -21.73
CA LYS A 149 14.61 11.65 -20.28
C LYS A 149 13.72 10.70 -19.46
N GLY A 150 13.41 9.52 -20.00
CA GLY A 150 12.74 8.40 -19.31
C GLY A 150 13.64 7.17 -19.22
N GLN A 151 13.15 6.07 -18.65
CA GLN A 151 13.90 4.79 -18.70
C GLN A 151 13.89 4.18 -20.10
N HIS A 152 12.72 4.14 -20.74
CA HIS A 152 12.63 3.87 -22.17
C HIS A 152 12.96 5.15 -22.96
N LYS A 153 13.52 4.97 -24.16
CA LYS A 153 13.88 6.06 -25.07
C LYS A 153 13.11 5.89 -26.37
N VAL A 154 12.52 6.96 -26.87
CA VAL A 154 11.71 6.94 -28.10
C VAL A 154 12.25 7.96 -29.08
N SER A 155 12.32 7.57 -30.35
CA SER A 155 12.43 8.50 -31.47
C SER A 155 11.26 8.26 -32.43
N VAL A 156 10.57 9.34 -32.80
CA VAL A 156 9.50 9.36 -33.80
C VAL A 156 9.94 10.22 -34.98
N ALA A 157 9.98 9.62 -36.17
CA ALA A 157 10.39 10.26 -37.41
C ALA A 157 9.46 11.42 -37.80
N ALA A 158 10.01 12.37 -38.57
CA ALA A 158 9.26 13.54 -39.01
C ALA A 158 8.09 13.22 -39.95
N ASN A 159 8.26 12.20 -40.79
CA ASN A 159 7.21 11.64 -41.65
C ASN A 159 6.80 10.27 -41.10
N LEU A 160 5.51 10.09 -40.78
CA LEU A 160 4.98 8.84 -40.25
C LEU A 160 5.13 7.65 -41.21
N ASN A 161 5.10 7.89 -42.52
CA ASN A 161 5.26 6.87 -43.55
C ASN A 161 6.73 6.47 -43.79
N SER A 162 7.63 6.81 -42.86
CA SER A 162 9.02 6.36 -42.91
C SER A 162 9.11 4.89 -42.49
N ALA A 163 9.95 4.12 -43.17
CA ALA A 163 10.38 2.83 -42.61
C ALA A 163 11.07 3.09 -41.25
N ASP A 164 10.68 2.33 -40.22
CA ASP A 164 11.16 2.49 -38.84
C ASP A 164 10.81 3.86 -38.22
N ALA A 165 9.63 4.40 -38.56
CA ALA A 165 9.14 5.68 -38.05
C ALA A 165 9.22 5.79 -36.52
N VAL A 166 9.08 4.68 -35.80
CA VAL A 166 9.22 4.60 -34.35
C VAL A 166 10.40 3.71 -33.98
N GLN A 167 11.30 4.24 -33.16
CA GLN A 167 12.38 3.49 -32.51
C GLN A 167 12.22 3.59 -31.00
N LEU A 168 11.87 2.48 -30.36
CA LEU A 168 11.68 2.37 -28.92
C LEU A 168 12.82 1.52 -28.33
N ARG A 169 13.69 2.14 -27.54
CA ARG A 169 14.70 1.45 -26.73
C ARG A 169 14.14 1.21 -25.34
N LEU A 170 14.07 -0.07 -24.95
CA LEU A 170 13.59 -0.50 -23.64
C LEU A 170 14.66 -0.32 -22.54
N PRO A 171 14.27 -0.38 -21.25
CA PRO A 171 15.21 -0.28 -20.13
C PRO A 171 16.34 -1.34 -20.13
N ASP A 172 16.10 -2.51 -20.70
CA ASP A 172 17.10 -3.57 -20.89
C ASP A 172 17.98 -3.39 -22.15
N ASN A 173 17.88 -2.23 -22.81
CA ASN A 173 18.53 -1.84 -24.06
C ASN A 173 18.08 -2.58 -25.33
N GLN A 174 17.07 -3.44 -25.26
CA GLN A 174 16.44 -3.99 -26.47
C GLN A 174 15.84 -2.85 -27.31
N LEU A 175 15.91 -2.97 -28.63
CA LEU A 175 15.38 -1.99 -29.58
C LEU A 175 14.21 -2.60 -30.33
N LEU A 176 13.08 -1.90 -30.30
CA LEU A 176 11.89 -2.20 -31.08
C LEU A 176 11.77 -1.11 -32.14
N THR A 177 11.93 -1.47 -33.41
CA THR A 177 11.68 -0.59 -34.57
C THR A 177 10.35 -0.98 -35.20
N SER A 178 9.48 0.00 -35.34
CA SER A 178 8.12 -0.21 -35.83
C SER A 178 7.60 0.97 -36.64
N HIS A 179 6.52 0.72 -37.38
CA HIS A 179 5.73 1.75 -38.03
C HIS A 179 4.28 1.26 -38.19
N VAL A 180 3.33 2.19 -38.14
CA VAL A 180 1.93 1.88 -38.45
C VAL A 180 1.83 1.53 -39.92
N TYR A 181 1.22 0.39 -40.22
CA TYR A 181 1.04 -0.09 -41.59
C TYR A 181 -0.28 0.40 -42.18
N GLY A 182 -1.39 0.21 -41.48
CA GLY A 182 -2.71 0.54 -42.00
C GLY A 182 -3.89 0.09 -41.15
N LEU A 183 -5.09 0.36 -41.67
CA LEU A 183 -6.39 -0.03 -41.11
C LEU A 183 -7.07 -1.05 -42.02
N ALA A 184 -7.67 -2.09 -41.44
CA ALA A 184 -8.34 -3.14 -42.19
C ALA A 184 -9.66 -3.57 -41.53
N TYR A 185 -10.54 -4.18 -42.33
CA TYR A 185 -11.63 -5.00 -41.82
C TYR A 185 -11.31 -6.48 -42.01
N VAL A 186 -11.72 -7.28 -41.03
CA VAL A 186 -11.72 -8.73 -41.09
C VAL A 186 -13.09 -9.25 -40.66
N ASP A 187 -13.75 -9.99 -41.53
CA ASP A 187 -14.97 -10.71 -41.18
C ASP A 187 -14.60 -12.09 -40.63
N THR A 188 -14.87 -12.30 -39.34
CA THR A 188 -14.51 -13.52 -38.62
C THR A 188 -15.29 -14.73 -39.08
N ALA A 189 -16.49 -14.56 -39.65
CA ALA A 189 -17.33 -15.66 -40.13
C ALA A 189 -16.89 -16.17 -41.50
N SER A 190 -16.53 -15.26 -42.41
CA SER A 190 -16.09 -15.61 -43.77
C SER A 190 -14.57 -15.79 -43.90
N GLY A 191 -13.80 -15.26 -42.95
CA GLY A 191 -12.34 -15.19 -43.02
C GLY A 191 -11.80 -14.16 -44.02
N GLN A 192 -12.70 -13.40 -44.65
CA GLN A 192 -12.33 -12.39 -45.65
C GLN A 192 -11.82 -11.11 -44.99
N SER A 193 -10.93 -10.40 -45.69
CA SER A 193 -10.42 -9.11 -45.24
C SER A 193 -10.33 -8.07 -46.35
N VAL A 194 -10.34 -6.80 -45.95
CA VAL A 194 -10.14 -5.65 -46.86
C VAL A 194 -9.33 -4.56 -46.16
N LEU A 195 -8.37 -3.98 -46.88
CA LEU A 195 -7.59 -2.85 -46.42
C LEU A 195 -8.38 -1.54 -46.64
N LEU A 196 -8.64 -0.81 -45.57
CA LEU A 196 -9.38 0.46 -45.59
C LEU A 196 -8.47 1.63 -45.99
N GLY A 197 -7.23 1.61 -45.49
CA GLY A 197 -6.24 2.65 -45.74
C GLY A 197 -4.84 2.24 -45.28
N GLN A 198 -3.84 2.52 -46.11
CA GLN A 198 -2.42 2.46 -45.70
C GLN A 198 -1.99 3.80 -45.14
N VAL A 199 -0.97 3.78 -44.27
CA VAL A 199 -0.29 5.00 -43.84
C VAL A 199 0.18 5.82 -45.06
N GLN A 200 0.10 7.15 -44.95
CA GLN A 200 0.54 8.09 -45.99
C GLN A 200 1.51 9.14 -45.44
N ASP A 201 2.16 9.86 -46.34
CA ASP A 201 3.06 10.94 -45.96
C ASP A 201 2.33 12.02 -45.17
N CYS A 202 2.70 12.20 -43.90
CA CYS A 202 2.16 13.24 -43.03
C CYS A 202 3.25 13.71 -42.05
N SER A 203 3.21 14.99 -41.69
CA SER A 203 4.12 15.59 -40.71
C SER A 203 3.42 15.75 -39.37
N GLY A 204 4.15 15.52 -38.28
CA GLY A 204 3.60 15.59 -36.93
C GLY A 204 3.57 17.00 -36.32
N PHE A 205 2.71 17.18 -35.33
CA PHE A 205 2.63 18.35 -34.47
C PHE A 205 2.84 17.96 -33.01
N GLN A 206 3.72 18.66 -32.30
CA GLN A 206 3.79 18.52 -30.84
C GLN A 206 2.65 19.35 -30.23
N VAL A 207 1.61 18.64 -29.78
CA VAL A 207 0.36 19.23 -29.22
C VAL A 207 0.42 19.37 -27.69
N ALA A 208 1.30 18.61 -27.05
CA ALA A 208 1.69 18.75 -25.64
C ALA A 208 3.15 18.31 -25.49
N ASP A 209 3.80 18.65 -24.37
CA ASP A 209 5.21 18.26 -24.14
C ASP A 209 5.44 16.74 -24.33
N HIS A 210 4.44 15.92 -23.99
CA HIS A 210 4.49 14.47 -24.03
C HIS A 210 3.70 13.84 -25.20
N GLN A 211 3.18 14.62 -26.16
CA GLN A 211 2.33 14.11 -27.24
C GLN A 211 2.69 14.67 -28.62
N ILE A 212 2.80 13.78 -29.60
CA ILE A 212 2.95 14.10 -31.03
C ILE A 212 1.72 13.59 -31.77
N LEU A 213 1.05 14.46 -32.52
CA LEU A 213 -0.11 14.14 -33.36
C LEU A 213 0.26 14.22 -34.84
N PHE A 214 0.00 13.15 -35.60
CA PHE A 214 0.09 13.08 -37.05
C PHE A 214 -1.33 13.11 -37.63
N PRO A 215 -1.81 14.26 -38.13
CA PRO A 215 -3.15 14.37 -38.68
C PRO A 215 -3.24 13.75 -40.07
N ASP A 216 -4.42 13.22 -40.43
CA ASP A 216 -4.71 12.64 -41.74
C ASP A 216 -3.63 11.64 -42.20
N ALA A 217 -3.36 10.68 -41.32
CA ALA A 217 -2.24 9.75 -41.41
C ALA A 217 -2.49 8.59 -42.39
N PHE A 218 -3.72 8.40 -42.89
CA PHE A 218 -4.10 7.25 -43.69
C PHE A 218 -4.71 7.65 -45.04
N THR A 219 -4.41 6.86 -46.07
CA THR A 219 -5.09 6.95 -47.36
C THR A 219 -6.54 6.48 -47.25
N GLY A 220 -7.48 7.21 -47.87
CA GLY A 220 -8.85 6.72 -48.07
C GLY A 220 -9.79 6.78 -46.84
N ILE A 221 -9.24 7.03 -45.65
CA ILE A 221 -9.99 7.28 -44.41
C ILE A 221 -9.32 8.40 -43.60
N LEU A 222 -10.11 9.39 -43.18
CA LEU A 222 -9.61 10.47 -42.32
C LEU A 222 -9.42 9.95 -40.89
N ALA A 223 -8.17 9.66 -40.55
CA ALA A 223 -7.77 9.24 -39.22
C ALA A 223 -6.39 9.81 -38.87
N ASP A 224 -6.18 10.12 -37.59
CA ASP A 224 -4.91 10.62 -37.08
C ASP A 224 -4.15 9.50 -36.36
N VAL A 225 -2.84 9.66 -36.21
CA VAL A 225 -2.02 8.85 -35.28
C VAL A 225 -1.43 9.75 -34.21
N ARG A 226 -1.61 9.41 -32.94
CA ARG A 226 -1.00 10.13 -31.82
C ARG A 226 -0.05 9.23 -31.05
N TYR A 227 1.15 9.73 -30.78
CA TYR A 227 2.10 9.09 -29.88
C TYR A 227 2.17 9.85 -28.56
N SER A 228 2.07 9.12 -27.45
CA SER A 228 2.21 9.67 -26.10
C SER A 228 3.36 8.98 -25.37
N VAL A 229 4.12 9.74 -24.58
CA VAL A 229 5.12 9.20 -23.66
C VAL A 229 4.72 9.49 -22.22
N SER A 230 4.89 8.51 -21.33
CA SER A 230 4.75 8.67 -19.89
C SER A 230 6.00 8.14 -19.20
N LYS A 231 6.14 8.32 -17.88
CA LYS A 231 7.23 7.64 -17.16
C LYS A 231 7.10 6.12 -17.25
N ALA A 232 5.86 5.63 -17.31
CA ALA A 232 5.52 4.22 -17.22
C ALA A 232 5.39 3.49 -18.57
N GLY A 233 5.44 4.20 -19.70
CA GLY A 233 5.24 3.58 -21.00
C GLY A 233 5.17 4.54 -22.17
N PHE A 234 4.96 3.95 -23.35
CA PHE A 234 4.80 4.62 -24.64
C PHE A 234 3.52 4.11 -25.31
N GLU A 235 2.72 5.01 -25.86
CA GLU A 235 1.40 4.74 -26.41
C GLU A 235 1.32 5.16 -27.89
N GLN A 236 0.60 4.36 -28.67
CA GLN A 236 0.18 4.70 -30.03
C GLN A 236 -1.34 4.64 -30.09
N ASP A 237 -1.96 5.78 -30.35
CA ASP A 237 -3.39 5.92 -30.59
C ASP A 237 -3.65 6.08 -32.10
N VAL A 238 -4.60 5.33 -32.64
CA VAL A 238 -5.26 5.66 -33.90
C VAL A 238 -6.60 6.32 -33.61
N ILE A 239 -6.80 7.53 -34.15
CA ILE A 239 -7.99 8.35 -33.89
C ILE A 239 -8.80 8.47 -35.18
N LEU A 240 -9.91 7.74 -35.28
CA LEU A 240 -10.84 7.90 -36.39
C LEU A 240 -11.57 9.25 -36.27
N ARG A 241 -11.51 10.06 -37.34
CA ARG A 241 -12.16 11.37 -37.42
C ARG A 241 -13.43 11.35 -38.27
N GLU A 242 -13.67 10.26 -38.99
CA GLU A 242 -14.88 10.01 -39.78
C GLU A 242 -15.34 8.56 -39.62
N GLN A 243 -16.56 8.27 -40.05
CA GLN A 243 -17.09 6.90 -40.12
C GLN A 243 -16.33 6.10 -41.18
N PRO A 244 -15.73 4.94 -40.85
CA PRO A 244 -15.18 4.06 -41.88
C PRO A 244 -16.31 3.59 -42.81
N PRO A 245 -16.00 3.22 -44.07
CA PRO A 245 -17.02 2.70 -44.97
C PRO A 245 -17.73 1.50 -44.35
N ARG A 246 -19.02 1.33 -44.65
CA ARG A 246 -19.79 0.18 -44.15
C ARG A 246 -19.22 -1.14 -44.67
N PRO A 247 -19.06 -2.19 -43.83
CA PRO A 247 -18.57 -3.51 -44.24
C PRO A 247 -19.32 -4.09 -45.45
N GLU A 248 -20.63 -3.85 -45.56
CA GLU A 248 -21.48 -4.37 -46.65
C GLU A 248 -21.05 -3.83 -48.02
N ARG A 249 -20.38 -2.68 -48.07
CA ARG A 249 -19.82 -2.12 -49.32
C ARG A 249 -18.75 -3.03 -49.92
N PHE A 250 -18.12 -3.87 -49.10
CA PHE A 250 -17.11 -4.83 -49.49
C PHE A 250 -17.65 -6.27 -49.52
N GLY A 251 -18.94 -6.48 -49.29
CA GLY A 251 -19.52 -7.83 -49.18
C GLY A 251 -19.28 -8.52 -47.83
N LEU A 252 -18.88 -7.77 -46.80
CA LEU A 252 -18.67 -8.25 -45.43
C LEU A 252 -19.92 -7.96 -44.56
N SER A 253 -20.10 -8.70 -43.46
CA SER A 253 -21.19 -8.48 -42.50
C SER A 253 -20.75 -7.59 -41.33
N SER A 254 -21.51 -6.53 -41.01
CA SER A 254 -21.23 -5.72 -39.81
C SER A 254 -21.34 -6.49 -38.49
N GLU A 255 -22.07 -7.61 -38.44
CA GLU A 255 -22.25 -8.42 -37.22
C GLU A 255 -21.01 -9.24 -36.83
N THR A 256 -20.12 -9.52 -37.79
CA THR A 256 -18.95 -10.39 -37.62
C THR A 256 -17.65 -9.72 -38.06
N THR A 257 -17.70 -8.41 -38.36
CA THR A 257 -16.53 -7.65 -38.79
C THR A 257 -15.81 -7.02 -37.61
N GLN A 258 -14.50 -7.25 -37.55
CA GLN A 258 -13.57 -6.52 -36.70
C GLN A 258 -12.88 -5.40 -37.48
N LEU A 259 -12.71 -4.25 -36.83
CA LEU A 259 -11.80 -3.20 -37.26
C LEU A 259 -10.42 -3.47 -36.68
N GLU A 260 -9.40 -3.54 -37.54
CA GLU A 260 -8.03 -3.85 -37.17
C GLU A 260 -7.05 -2.70 -37.46
N VAL A 261 -6.16 -2.43 -36.51
CA VAL A 261 -4.95 -1.62 -36.68
C VAL A 261 -3.76 -2.56 -36.83
N TRP A 262 -2.95 -2.34 -37.87
CA TRP A 262 -1.76 -3.14 -38.14
C TRP A 262 -0.50 -2.29 -37.93
N THR A 263 0.39 -2.74 -37.05
CA THR A 263 1.70 -2.12 -36.79
C THR A 263 2.80 -3.12 -37.12
N GLU A 264 3.67 -2.79 -38.08
CA GLU A 264 4.77 -3.66 -38.50
C GLU A 264 6.00 -3.45 -37.61
N PHE A 265 6.62 -4.56 -37.17
CA PHE A 265 7.90 -4.56 -36.46
C PHE A 265 9.00 -5.07 -37.39
N THR A 266 9.80 -4.14 -37.88
CA THR A 266 10.94 -4.39 -38.78
C THR A 266 12.17 -4.91 -38.02
N GLY A 267 12.24 -4.62 -36.72
CA GLY A 267 13.32 -5.02 -35.83
C GLY A 267 12.80 -5.15 -34.41
N SER A 268 12.65 -6.39 -33.95
CA SER A 268 12.18 -6.69 -32.59
C SER A 268 12.62 -8.08 -32.15
N PRO A 269 12.95 -8.28 -30.85
CA PRO A 269 12.99 -9.62 -30.28
C PRO A 269 11.61 -10.28 -30.39
N GLU A 270 11.58 -11.61 -30.34
CA GLU A 270 10.31 -12.32 -30.33
C GLU A 270 9.67 -12.21 -28.94
N PRO A 271 8.42 -11.72 -28.83
CA PRO A 271 7.76 -11.66 -27.54
C PRO A 271 7.37 -13.05 -27.06
N VAL A 272 7.37 -13.24 -25.74
CA VAL A 272 6.62 -14.34 -25.12
C VAL A 272 5.14 -13.98 -25.21
N ARG A 273 4.33 -14.89 -25.77
CA ARG A 273 2.89 -14.68 -25.97
C ARG A 273 2.13 -15.41 -24.88
N ILE A 274 1.36 -14.68 -24.08
CA ILE A 274 0.57 -15.23 -22.99
C ILE A 274 -0.90 -15.10 -23.40
N ARG A 275 -1.57 -16.23 -23.61
CA ARG A 275 -3.01 -16.27 -23.94
C ARG A 275 -3.84 -16.25 -22.65
N HIS A 276 -4.92 -15.48 -22.65
CA HIS A 276 -5.89 -15.51 -21.56
C HIS A 276 -6.96 -16.58 -21.86
N GLU A 277 -6.90 -17.72 -21.17
CA GLU A 277 -8.00 -18.71 -21.18
C GLU A 277 -9.13 -18.20 -20.27
N ASN A 278 -10.15 -17.54 -20.84
CA ASN A 278 -11.37 -17.25 -20.07
C ASN A 278 -12.14 -18.58 -19.88
N ALA A 279 -12.32 -19.00 -18.62
CA ALA A 279 -13.06 -20.21 -18.29
C ALA A 279 -14.51 -20.15 -18.82
N ARG A 280 -14.94 -21.24 -19.47
CA ARG A 280 -16.33 -21.46 -19.90
C ARG A 280 -17.32 -21.12 -18.77
N SER A 281 -18.19 -20.13 -18.98
CA SER A 281 -19.40 -20.01 -18.17
C SER A 281 -20.41 -21.07 -18.62
N ASN A 282 -20.66 -22.07 -17.77
CA ASN A 282 -21.79 -22.99 -17.94
C ASN A 282 -23.11 -22.24 -17.68
N GLY A 283 -23.62 -21.54 -18.69
CA GLY A 283 -24.94 -20.91 -18.71
C GLY A 283 -25.50 -20.90 -20.14
N PRO A 284 -26.82 -20.99 -20.35
CA PRO A 284 -27.38 -20.97 -21.69
C PRO A 284 -27.27 -19.54 -22.27
N GLN A 285 -26.54 -19.42 -23.38
CA GLN A 285 -26.35 -18.22 -24.22
C GLN A 285 -25.83 -16.95 -23.51
N SER A 286 -24.50 -16.88 -23.31
CA SER A 286 -23.77 -15.61 -23.46
C SER A 286 -22.88 -15.72 -24.70
N THR A 287 -23.13 -14.89 -25.71
CA THR A 287 -22.38 -14.78 -26.98
C THR A 287 -21.01 -14.10 -26.84
N LEU A 288 -20.40 -14.12 -25.65
CA LEU A 288 -19.00 -13.71 -25.50
C LEU A 288 -18.13 -14.90 -25.91
N GLU A 289 -17.93 -15.04 -27.22
CA GLU A 289 -16.99 -15.98 -27.81
C GLU A 289 -15.59 -15.78 -27.21
N GLU A 290 -14.81 -16.86 -27.12
CA GLU A 290 -13.39 -16.85 -26.75
C GLU A 290 -12.67 -15.76 -27.55
N ARG A 291 -12.37 -14.62 -26.90
CA ARG A 291 -11.54 -13.59 -27.52
C ARG A 291 -10.08 -14.03 -27.44
N ASP A 292 -9.52 -14.40 -28.57
CA ASP A 292 -8.12 -14.81 -28.77
C ASP A 292 -7.19 -13.58 -28.64
N ASP A 293 -7.06 -13.08 -27.41
CA ASP A 293 -6.22 -11.96 -26.96
C ASP A 293 -4.89 -12.46 -26.39
N GLU A 294 -3.79 -11.84 -26.81
CA GLU A 294 -2.43 -12.19 -26.41
C GLU A 294 -1.75 -11.02 -25.67
N VAL A 295 -1.25 -11.27 -24.45
CA VAL A 295 -0.28 -10.37 -23.82
C VAL A 295 1.10 -10.68 -24.38
N LEU A 296 1.78 -9.66 -24.91
CA LEU A 296 3.11 -9.76 -25.49
C LEU A 296 4.15 -9.27 -24.48
N ASP A 297 5.08 -10.15 -24.10
CA ASP A 297 6.13 -9.85 -23.13
C ASP A 297 7.49 -9.78 -23.82
N PHE A 298 8.04 -8.57 -23.85
CA PHE A 298 9.38 -8.23 -24.33
C PHE A 298 10.36 -8.04 -23.16
N GLN A 299 10.15 -8.78 -22.06
CA GLN A 299 10.94 -8.73 -20.83
C GLN A 299 10.72 -7.44 -20.02
N SER A 300 11.39 -6.35 -20.38
CA SER A 300 11.26 -5.05 -19.68
C SER A 300 10.10 -4.18 -20.17
N ALA A 301 9.33 -4.69 -21.14
CA ALA A 301 8.09 -4.10 -21.59
C ALA A 301 7.04 -5.16 -21.91
N ARG A 302 5.77 -4.81 -21.71
CA ARG A 302 4.62 -5.63 -22.06
C ARG A 302 3.61 -4.83 -22.87
N VAL A 303 2.99 -5.48 -23.84
CA VAL A 303 1.81 -4.98 -24.55
C VAL A 303 0.64 -5.87 -24.14
N GLY A 304 -0.32 -5.29 -23.44
CA GLY A 304 -1.53 -5.97 -22.99
C GLY A 304 -2.77 -5.54 -23.76
N THR A 305 -3.93 -6.00 -23.30
CA THR A 305 -5.23 -5.61 -23.85
C THR A 305 -5.42 -4.09 -23.78
N GLY A 306 -5.82 -3.49 -24.91
CA GLY A 306 -6.14 -2.06 -24.98
C GLY A 306 -7.62 -1.79 -24.73
N LYS A 307 -8.01 -0.52 -24.83
CA LYS A 307 -9.41 -0.07 -24.76
C LYS A 307 -9.72 0.87 -25.92
N THR A 308 -10.97 0.93 -26.32
CA THR A 308 -11.45 1.94 -27.28
C THR A 308 -12.43 2.89 -26.59
N PHE A 309 -12.34 4.18 -26.90
CA PHE A 309 -13.09 5.24 -26.22
C PHE A 309 -13.25 6.47 -27.11
N ARG A 310 -14.18 7.36 -26.76
CA ARG A 310 -14.33 8.65 -27.43
C ARG A 310 -13.20 9.59 -26.98
N LEU A 311 -12.59 10.33 -27.90
CA LEU A 311 -11.50 11.25 -27.58
C LEU A 311 -11.93 12.24 -26.48
N GLY A 312 -11.17 12.30 -25.38
CA GLY A 312 -11.50 13.10 -24.19
C GLY A 312 -12.45 12.44 -23.19
N ARG A 313 -12.80 11.16 -23.40
CA ARG A 313 -13.63 10.31 -22.50
C ARG A 313 -12.97 8.94 -22.29
N ASP A 314 -11.66 8.93 -22.04
CA ASP A 314 -10.88 7.72 -21.79
C ASP A 314 -11.30 6.99 -20.50
N ASP A 315 -12.07 7.65 -19.64
CA ASP A 315 -12.67 7.08 -18.43
C ASP A 315 -13.96 6.27 -18.69
N ASP A 316 -14.49 6.29 -19.92
CA ASP A 316 -15.69 5.58 -20.36
C ASP A 316 -15.40 4.68 -21.58
N PRO A 317 -14.74 3.51 -21.38
CA PRO A 317 -14.37 2.62 -22.47
C PRO A 317 -15.60 1.94 -23.09
N LEU A 318 -15.63 1.87 -24.43
CA LEU A 318 -16.71 1.25 -25.21
C LEU A 318 -16.53 -0.26 -25.34
N SER A 319 -15.30 -0.71 -25.59
CA SER A 319 -14.93 -2.11 -25.78
C SER A 319 -13.44 -2.31 -25.51
N LEU A 320 -13.03 -3.58 -25.44
CA LEU A 320 -11.61 -3.96 -25.39
C LEU A 320 -11.02 -3.99 -26.79
N VAL A 321 -9.75 -3.59 -26.91
CA VAL A 321 -8.95 -3.77 -28.13
C VAL A 321 -8.02 -4.95 -27.89
N VAL A 322 -8.30 -6.08 -28.53
CA VAL A 322 -7.51 -7.31 -28.36
C VAL A 322 -6.23 -7.23 -29.19
N LYS A 323 -5.17 -7.91 -28.74
CA LYS A 323 -3.85 -7.91 -29.37
C LYS A 323 -3.50 -9.29 -29.89
N ARG A 324 -2.85 -9.34 -31.05
CA ARG A 324 -2.32 -10.59 -31.64
C ARG A 324 -0.96 -10.34 -32.28
N TRP A 325 -0.01 -11.26 -32.06
CA TRP A 325 1.27 -11.23 -32.75
C TRP A 325 1.26 -12.14 -33.97
N VAL A 326 1.25 -11.54 -35.16
CA VAL A 326 1.12 -12.23 -36.44
C VAL A 326 2.46 -12.24 -37.18
N ARG A 327 2.82 -13.40 -37.74
CA ARG A 327 3.90 -13.56 -38.71
C ARG A 327 3.29 -13.93 -40.05
N VAL A 328 3.68 -13.23 -41.10
CA VAL A 328 3.21 -13.49 -42.47
C VAL A 328 4.24 -14.34 -43.24
N ASP A 329 3.82 -14.98 -44.33
CA ASP A 329 4.66 -15.94 -45.09
C ASP A 329 6.00 -15.38 -45.59
N ASP A 330 6.07 -14.07 -45.84
CA ASP A 330 7.31 -13.39 -46.26
C ASP A 330 8.27 -13.04 -45.09
N GLY A 331 7.89 -13.41 -43.87
CA GLY A 331 8.70 -13.23 -42.66
C GLY A 331 8.45 -11.94 -41.89
N ARG A 332 7.63 -11.00 -42.39
CA ARG A 332 7.25 -9.79 -41.65
C ARG A 332 6.44 -10.11 -40.39
N LYS A 333 6.60 -9.26 -39.39
CA LYS A 333 5.98 -9.39 -38.06
C LYS A 333 5.07 -8.21 -37.79
N PHE A 334 3.88 -8.50 -37.28
CA PHE A 334 2.86 -7.48 -37.01
C PHE A 334 2.29 -7.65 -35.60
N LEU A 335 2.09 -6.51 -34.94
CA LEU A 335 1.08 -6.38 -33.91
C LEU A 335 -0.24 -6.02 -34.59
N VAL A 336 -1.25 -6.86 -34.37
CA VAL A 336 -2.62 -6.61 -34.85
C VAL A 336 -3.48 -6.29 -33.64
N GLU A 337 -4.18 -5.18 -33.73
CA GLU A 337 -5.08 -4.70 -32.69
C GLU A 337 -6.49 -4.70 -33.24
N SER A 338 -7.43 -5.41 -32.61
CA SER A 338 -8.78 -5.53 -33.17
C SER A 338 -9.88 -5.18 -32.18
N VAL A 339 -10.96 -4.62 -32.73
CA VAL A 339 -12.21 -4.35 -32.02
C VAL A 339 -13.39 -4.78 -32.89
N GLU A 340 -14.39 -5.40 -32.27
CA GLU A 340 -15.66 -5.71 -32.94
C GLU A 340 -16.35 -4.41 -33.34
N LEU A 341 -16.80 -4.33 -34.60
CA LEU A 341 -17.39 -3.11 -35.14
C LEU A 341 -18.73 -2.76 -34.46
N ASP A 342 -19.52 -3.78 -34.12
CA ASP A 342 -20.81 -3.65 -33.44
C ASP A 342 -20.69 -2.92 -32.10
N ALA A 343 -19.63 -3.22 -31.34
CA ALA A 343 -19.37 -2.70 -30.00
C ALA A 343 -19.01 -1.20 -30.02
N VAL A 344 -18.52 -0.70 -31.16
CA VAL A 344 -18.14 0.72 -31.33
C VAL A 344 -19.08 1.50 -32.24
N GLN A 345 -20.08 0.85 -32.82
CA GLN A 345 -20.94 1.45 -33.84
C GLN A 345 -21.65 2.72 -33.35
N SER A 346 -22.18 2.72 -32.12
CA SER A 346 -22.84 3.90 -31.53
C SER A 346 -21.90 5.11 -31.39
N ALA A 347 -20.59 4.89 -31.28
CA ALA A 347 -19.61 5.96 -31.25
C ALA A 347 -19.22 6.41 -32.66
N LEU A 348 -19.08 5.47 -33.61
CA LEU A 348 -18.82 5.78 -35.01
C LEU A 348 -19.93 6.67 -35.60
N GLU A 349 -21.19 6.40 -35.30
CA GLU A 349 -22.34 7.18 -35.79
C GLU A 349 -22.32 8.65 -35.35
N THR A 350 -21.56 8.99 -34.31
CA THR A 350 -21.36 10.39 -33.86
C THR A 350 -20.31 11.15 -34.66
N LEU A 351 -19.52 10.45 -35.48
CA LEU A 351 -18.49 11.04 -36.33
C LEU A 351 -19.08 11.48 -37.69
N PRO A 352 -18.47 12.45 -38.38
CA PRO A 352 -18.81 12.80 -39.75
C PRO A 352 -18.88 11.56 -40.67
N THR A 353 -19.85 11.54 -41.57
CA THR A 353 -19.94 10.48 -42.60
C THR A 353 -18.76 10.58 -43.55
N SER A 354 -18.18 9.44 -43.94
CA SER A 354 -16.99 9.43 -44.80
C SER A 354 -17.21 10.16 -46.12
N GLY A 355 -16.18 10.88 -46.57
CA GLY A 355 -16.15 11.53 -47.88
C GLY A 355 -16.07 10.57 -49.09
N GLY A 356 -16.25 9.25 -48.88
CA GLY A 356 -16.25 8.25 -49.95
C GLY A 356 -14.87 7.90 -50.53
N GLY A 357 -13.77 8.21 -49.82
CA GLY A 357 -12.39 8.07 -50.30
C GLY A 357 -11.83 6.64 -50.41
N ALA A 358 -12.35 5.68 -49.63
CA ALA A 358 -11.89 4.30 -49.69
C ALA A 358 -12.26 3.68 -51.05
N ARG A 359 -11.25 3.18 -51.78
CA ARG A 359 -11.44 2.47 -53.04
C ARG A 359 -12.19 1.16 -52.76
N ILE A 360 -13.17 0.82 -53.59
CA ILE A 360 -13.82 -0.50 -53.55
C ILE A 360 -12.81 -1.51 -54.10
N GLY A 361 -11.94 -2.05 -53.25
CA GLY A 361 -11.20 -3.28 -53.53
C GLY A 361 -12.13 -4.49 -53.36
N GLN A 362 -11.90 -5.57 -54.10
CA GLN A 362 -12.60 -6.82 -53.80
C GLN A 362 -12.03 -7.40 -52.49
N PRO A 363 -12.89 -7.89 -51.56
CA PRO A 363 -12.43 -8.56 -50.36
C PRO A 363 -11.58 -9.77 -50.76
N SER A 364 -10.47 -9.98 -50.06
CA SER A 364 -9.62 -11.14 -50.33
C SER A 364 -10.12 -12.36 -49.57
N ALA A 365 -10.00 -13.54 -50.19
CA ALA A 365 -10.45 -14.82 -49.64
C ALA A 365 -9.65 -15.31 -48.41
N ASP A 366 -8.54 -14.64 -48.08
CA ASP A 366 -7.69 -14.95 -46.93
C ASP A 366 -7.34 -13.66 -46.19
N ARG A 367 -7.51 -13.65 -44.87
CA ARG A 367 -7.18 -12.56 -43.92
C ARG A 367 -5.83 -11.93 -44.21
N MET A 368 -4.85 -12.72 -44.63
CA MET A 368 -3.46 -12.32 -44.85
C MET A 368 -3.21 -11.67 -46.22
N SER A 369 -4.17 -11.74 -47.15
CA SER A 369 -3.96 -11.26 -48.52
C SER A 369 -3.94 -9.75 -48.63
N ALA A 370 -4.71 -9.04 -47.77
CA ALA A 370 -4.68 -7.58 -47.67
C ALA A 370 -3.28 -7.03 -47.32
N LEU A 371 -2.41 -7.87 -46.74
CA LEU A 371 -1.04 -7.53 -46.35
C LEU A 371 0.00 -7.78 -47.44
N ARG A 372 -0.38 -8.41 -48.56
CA ARG A 372 0.53 -8.66 -49.68
C ARG A 372 0.92 -7.36 -50.38
N GLU A 373 0.14 -6.30 -50.23
CA GLU A 373 0.53 -4.98 -50.70
C GLU A 373 1.69 -4.44 -49.85
N LEU A 374 2.79 -4.02 -50.48
CA LEU A 374 3.85 -3.34 -49.75
C LEU A 374 3.37 -1.94 -49.33
N PRO A 375 3.83 -1.40 -48.19
CA PRO A 375 3.54 -0.01 -47.84
C PRO A 375 3.96 0.91 -48.98
N ARG A 376 3.18 1.95 -49.25
CA ARG A 376 3.56 2.98 -50.20
C ARG A 376 4.85 3.63 -49.73
N LYS A 377 5.93 3.49 -50.50
CA LYS A 377 7.19 4.17 -50.21
C LYS A 377 6.94 5.67 -50.09
N PRO A 378 7.51 6.34 -49.08
CA PRO A 378 7.32 7.77 -48.91
C PRO A 378 7.83 8.53 -50.13
N ASP A 379 7.15 9.61 -50.50
CA ASP A 379 7.59 10.49 -51.58
C ASP A 379 8.93 11.09 -51.17
N ARG A 380 9.94 10.96 -52.05
CA ARG A 380 11.29 11.48 -51.81
C ARG A 380 11.29 12.98 -51.49
N ARG A 381 10.35 13.76 -52.05
CA ARG A 381 10.20 15.19 -51.73
C ARG A 381 9.48 15.42 -50.40
N GLY A 382 8.41 14.67 -50.13
CA GLY A 382 7.64 14.76 -48.89
C GLY A 382 8.47 14.37 -47.67
N ALA A 383 9.18 13.24 -47.73
CA ALA A 383 10.06 12.78 -46.65
C ALA A 383 11.24 13.72 -46.37
N ALA A 384 11.81 14.37 -47.39
CA ALA A 384 12.95 15.28 -47.21
C ALA A 384 12.57 16.63 -46.60
N THR A 385 11.28 17.00 -46.63
CA THR A 385 10.78 18.29 -46.14
C THR A 385 9.93 18.18 -44.87
N ALA A 386 9.52 16.97 -44.48
CA ALA A 386 8.76 16.72 -43.26
C ALA A 386 9.54 17.19 -42.02
N GLN A 387 8.87 17.97 -41.17
CA GLN A 387 9.38 18.38 -39.87
C GLN A 387 8.25 18.40 -38.85
N ILE A 388 8.52 17.85 -37.67
CA ILE A 388 7.65 18.03 -36.52
C ILE A 388 7.87 19.44 -35.98
N ARG A 389 6.77 20.18 -35.80
CA ARG A 389 6.79 21.50 -35.14
C ARG A 389 5.90 21.52 -33.91
N ARG A 390 6.26 22.33 -32.93
CA ARG A 390 5.44 22.59 -31.74
C ARG A 390 4.32 23.57 -32.07
N LEU A 391 3.10 23.25 -31.64
CA LEU A 391 1.98 24.18 -31.68
C LEU A 391 1.98 25.05 -30.43
N THR A 392 1.65 26.34 -30.59
CA THR A 392 1.61 27.30 -29.48
C THR A 392 0.22 27.89 -29.33
N LEU A 393 -0.30 27.89 -28.09
CA LEU A 393 -1.58 28.54 -27.77
C LEU A 393 -1.55 30.03 -28.17
N GLY A 394 -2.61 30.51 -28.82
CA GLY A 394 -2.74 31.85 -29.38
C GLY A 394 -2.24 31.98 -30.83
N ALA A 395 -1.18 31.28 -31.21
CA ALA A 395 -0.62 31.32 -32.57
C ALA A 395 -1.18 30.22 -33.48
N ASP A 396 -1.42 29.04 -32.92
CA ASP A 396 -1.88 27.84 -33.63
C ASP A 396 -3.27 27.38 -33.15
N ASP A 397 -4.11 28.30 -32.66
CA ASP A 397 -5.42 27.97 -32.04
C ASP A 397 -6.32 27.11 -32.94
N VAL A 398 -6.30 27.36 -34.25
CA VAL A 398 -7.06 26.55 -35.22
C VAL A 398 -6.52 25.11 -35.25
N ALA A 399 -5.21 24.90 -35.33
CA ALA A 399 -4.63 23.56 -35.36
C ALA A 399 -4.81 22.82 -34.03
N LEU A 400 -4.76 23.53 -32.89
CA LEU A 400 -5.06 22.97 -31.58
C LEU A 400 -6.54 22.59 -31.42
N ALA A 401 -7.45 23.45 -31.91
CA ALA A 401 -8.88 23.14 -31.94
C ALA A 401 -9.18 21.92 -32.84
N GLU A 402 -8.52 21.82 -33.98
CA GLU A 402 -8.64 20.67 -34.87
C GLU A 402 -8.10 19.38 -34.26
N ALA A 403 -6.96 19.45 -33.55
CA ALA A 403 -6.42 18.31 -32.80
C ALA A 403 -7.41 17.82 -31.72
N ALA A 404 -8.15 18.74 -31.10
CA ALA A 404 -9.14 18.47 -30.06
C ALA A 404 -10.54 18.09 -30.58
N ARG A 405 -10.77 18.02 -31.90
CA ARG A 405 -12.08 17.64 -32.45
C ARG A 405 -12.51 16.25 -31.94
N PRO A 406 -13.80 15.90 -31.91
CA PRO A 406 -14.23 14.55 -31.55
C PRO A 406 -13.57 13.45 -32.41
N GLY A 407 -13.39 12.26 -31.84
CA GLY A 407 -12.84 11.10 -32.54
C GLY A 407 -13.08 9.81 -31.76
N LEU A 408 -12.98 8.66 -32.43
CA LEU A 408 -12.95 7.34 -31.79
C LEU A 408 -11.49 6.87 -31.72
N VAL A 409 -11.02 6.53 -30.53
CA VAL A 409 -9.63 6.09 -30.31
C VAL A 409 -9.57 4.56 -30.27
N LEU A 410 -8.62 3.98 -31.02
CA LEU A 410 -8.12 2.63 -30.83
C LEU A 410 -6.70 2.74 -30.26
N ASP A 411 -6.49 2.22 -29.05
CA ASP A 411 -5.27 2.39 -28.26
C ASP A 411 -4.50 1.05 -28.12
N TYR A 412 -3.16 1.11 -28.23
CA TYR A 412 -2.31 0.28 -27.37
C TYR A 412 -1.25 1.07 -26.61
N LEU A 413 -1.14 0.66 -25.35
CA LEU A 413 -0.13 1.09 -24.41
C LEU A 413 0.95 0.00 -24.30
N THR A 414 2.18 0.37 -24.64
CA THR A 414 3.36 -0.40 -24.24
C THR A 414 3.67 -0.01 -22.80
N LEU A 415 3.35 -0.90 -21.86
CA LEU A 415 3.69 -0.75 -20.45
C LEU A 415 5.16 -1.11 -20.27
N THR A 416 5.96 -0.18 -19.75
CA THR A 416 7.25 -0.55 -19.14
C THR A 416 6.92 -1.34 -17.86
N THR A 417 7.42 -2.57 -17.74
CA THR A 417 7.24 -3.38 -16.53
C THR A 417 8.17 -2.82 -15.45
N SER A 418 7.58 -2.37 -14.33
CA SER A 418 8.30 -1.51 -13.39
C SER A 418 9.23 -2.29 -12.48
N GLN A 419 8.71 -3.32 -11.79
CA GLN A 419 9.40 -3.97 -10.69
C GLN A 419 8.89 -5.40 -10.58
N ASN A 420 9.82 -6.36 -10.53
CA ASN A 420 9.53 -7.75 -10.20
C ASN A 420 9.65 -7.96 -8.68
N ASN A 421 8.75 -8.75 -8.11
CA ASN A 421 8.82 -9.22 -6.72
C ASN A 421 8.81 -8.08 -5.67
N TYR A 422 7.76 -7.27 -5.63
CA TYR A 422 7.68 -6.11 -4.73
C TYR A 422 6.99 -6.45 -3.40
N THR A 423 7.52 -5.95 -2.29
CA THR A 423 6.89 -6.05 -0.96
C THR A 423 6.54 -4.66 -0.45
N PHE A 424 5.24 -4.42 -0.25
CA PHE A 424 4.74 -3.28 0.52
C PHE A 424 4.83 -3.63 2.00
N ALA A 425 5.92 -3.17 2.61
CA ALA A 425 6.28 -3.35 4.00
C ALA A 425 5.35 -2.57 4.94
N SER A 426 5.02 -3.16 6.09
CA SER A 426 4.08 -2.55 7.03
C SER A 426 4.67 -1.46 7.92
N ASP A 427 5.95 -1.10 7.77
CA ASP A 427 6.66 -0.03 8.50
C ASP A 427 7.06 1.16 7.63
N ASP A 428 6.65 1.19 6.36
CA ASP A 428 6.76 2.35 5.48
C ASP A 428 5.39 2.78 4.94
N THR A 429 5.21 4.08 4.77
CA THR A 429 4.06 4.63 4.05
C THR A 429 4.45 4.80 2.59
N TYR A 430 3.61 4.34 1.68
CA TYR A 430 3.86 4.43 0.24
C TYR A 430 3.05 5.55 -0.37
N TYR A 431 3.69 6.45 -1.10
CA TYR A 431 3.06 7.52 -1.85
C TYR A 431 3.12 7.22 -3.35
N ILE A 432 1.97 6.92 -3.93
CA ILE A 432 1.80 6.56 -5.34
C ILE A 432 1.61 7.83 -6.16
N SER A 433 2.70 8.34 -6.74
CA SER A 433 2.68 9.59 -7.53
C SER A 433 2.23 9.40 -8.98
N GLY A 434 2.07 8.16 -9.43
CA GLY A 434 1.61 7.82 -10.77
C GLY A 434 1.33 6.33 -10.92
N THR A 435 1.46 5.79 -12.13
CA THR A 435 1.18 4.37 -12.38
C THR A 435 2.32 3.47 -11.88
N VAL A 436 1.98 2.41 -11.15
CA VAL A 436 2.90 1.39 -10.63
C VAL A 436 2.52 0.02 -11.21
N ASN A 437 3.36 -0.55 -12.08
CA ASN A 437 3.12 -1.83 -12.75
C ASN A 437 3.99 -2.93 -12.13
N LEU A 438 3.39 -3.85 -11.39
CA LEU A 438 4.10 -4.90 -10.66
C LEU A 438 3.93 -6.27 -11.32
N SER A 439 5.04 -6.98 -11.47
CA SER A 439 5.10 -8.35 -11.98
C SER A 439 5.85 -9.27 -11.01
N GLY A 440 5.82 -10.58 -11.27
CA GLY A 440 6.33 -11.57 -10.31
C GLY A 440 5.47 -11.65 -9.04
N SER A 441 6.09 -11.84 -7.88
CA SER A 441 5.38 -12.01 -6.60
C SER A 441 5.21 -10.70 -5.84
N THR A 442 4.00 -10.16 -5.79
CA THR A 442 3.69 -8.97 -4.98
C THR A 442 3.20 -9.35 -3.59
N THR A 443 3.74 -8.73 -2.54
CA THR A 443 3.30 -8.93 -1.15
C THR A 443 2.82 -7.63 -0.53
N PHE A 444 1.63 -7.63 0.07
CA PHE A 444 1.22 -6.60 1.03
C PHE A 444 1.28 -7.19 2.43
N GLU A 445 2.10 -6.64 3.30
CA GLU A 445 2.08 -7.02 4.71
C GLU A 445 0.90 -6.37 5.45
N GLY A 446 0.41 -7.00 6.51
CA GLY A 446 -0.68 -6.45 7.34
C GLY A 446 -0.25 -5.17 8.04
N GLY A 447 -1.09 -4.13 7.96
CA GLY A 447 -0.82 -2.79 8.51
C GLY A 447 -0.18 -1.80 7.53
N THR A 448 0.09 -2.22 6.29
CA THR A 448 0.59 -1.36 5.22
C THR A 448 -0.37 -0.21 4.90
N VAL A 449 0.19 0.97 4.62
CA VAL A 449 -0.55 2.18 4.25
C VAL A 449 -0.04 2.74 2.93
N ILE A 450 -0.96 2.93 1.98
CA ILE A 450 -0.70 3.38 0.62
C ILE A 450 -1.55 4.62 0.35
N LYS A 451 -0.91 5.68 -0.10
CA LYS A 451 -1.49 7.00 -0.33
C LYS A 451 -1.34 7.43 -1.79
N TYR A 452 -2.40 7.92 -2.41
CA TYR A 452 -2.41 8.29 -3.83
C TYR A 452 -2.43 9.81 -4.04
N ASP A 453 -1.73 10.28 -5.07
CA ASP A 453 -1.68 11.69 -5.44
C ASP A 453 -2.98 12.21 -6.05
N SER A 454 -3.48 11.52 -7.09
CA SER A 454 -4.65 11.97 -7.85
C SER A 454 -5.49 10.81 -8.39
N ALA A 455 -6.73 11.10 -8.79
CA ALA A 455 -7.59 10.17 -9.51
C ALA A 455 -7.33 10.07 -11.02
N THR A 456 -6.38 10.85 -11.57
CA THR A 456 -6.10 10.85 -13.02
C THR A 456 -4.85 10.05 -13.37
N THR A 457 -3.87 9.96 -12.48
CA THR A 457 -2.55 9.39 -12.80
C THR A 457 -2.12 8.22 -11.90
N SER A 458 -2.64 8.14 -10.67
CA SER A 458 -2.12 7.23 -9.65
C SER A 458 -2.90 5.92 -9.58
N LYS A 459 -2.21 4.79 -9.74
CA LYS A 459 -2.78 3.44 -9.63
C LYS A 459 -1.70 2.39 -9.38
N ILE A 460 -2.08 1.25 -8.79
CA ILE A 460 -1.25 0.05 -8.73
C ILE A 460 -1.90 -1.04 -9.57
N GLU A 461 -1.14 -1.61 -10.51
CA GLU A 461 -1.54 -2.78 -11.29
C GLU A 461 -0.63 -3.96 -10.98
N ILE A 462 -1.24 -5.10 -10.65
CA ILE A 462 -0.55 -6.35 -10.34
C ILE A 462 -0.85 -7.36 -11.42
N GLN A 463 0.19 -7.77 -12.14
CA GLN A 463 0.12 -8.74 -13.24
C GLN A 463 0.64 -10.13 -12.83
N GLY A 464 1.26 -10.23 -11.66
CA GLY A 464 1.82 -11.48 -11.13
C GLY A 464 1.06 -12.05 -9.92
N SER A 465 1.70 -12.96 -9.17
CA SER A 465 1.09 -13.54 -7.98
C SER A 465 0.94 -12.51 -6.87
N LEU A 466 -0.08 -12.69 -6.03
CA LEU A 466 -0.40 -11.80 -4.92
C LEU A 466 -0.40 -12.58 -3.60
N SER A 467 0.39 -12.11 -2.64
CA SER A 467 0.29 -12.46 -1.22
C SER A 467 -0.28 -11.26 -0.46
N PHE A 468 -1.49 -11.39 0.08
CA PHE A 468 -2.19 -10.30 0.75
C PHE A 468 -2.33 -10.60 2.25
N GLY A 469 -1.47 -9.99 3.07
CA GLY A 469 -1.32 -10.27 4.50
C GLY A 469 -2.18 -9.41 5.42
N GLY A 470 -3.25 -8.79 4.93
CA GLY A 470 -4.18 -8.04 5.78
C GLY A 470 -4.88 -8.95 6.79
N ALA A 471 -4.96 -8.50 8.04
CA ALA A 471 -5.46 -9.29 9.16
C ALA A 471 -6.23 -8.41 10.16
N ALA A 472 -6.87 -9.04 11.15
CA ALA A 472 -7.52 -8.34 12.24
C ALA A 472 -6.54 -7.36 12.92
N TYR A 473 -6.99 -6.12 13.16
CA TYR A 473 -6.18 -5.00 13.68
C TYR A 473 -4.96 -4.59 12.83
N ARG A 474 -4.76 -5.22 11.67
CA ARG A 474 -3.67 -4.92 10.72
C ARG A 474 -4.20 -4.89 9.28
N PRO A 475 -5.19 -4.03 8.96
CA PRO A 475 -5.71 -3.91 7.61
C PRO A 475 -4.65 -3.34 6.66
N VAL A 476 -4.78 -3.62 5.37
CA VAL A 476 -4.02 -2.92 4.32
C VAL A 476 -4.87 -1.75 3.83
N VAL A 477 -4.34 -0.53 3.94
CA VAL A 477 -5.11 0.70 3.72
C VAL A 477 -4.66 1.42 2.45
N PHE A 478 -5.62 1.73 1.60
CA PHE A 478 -5.48 2.51 0.37
C PHE A 478 -6.29 3.81 0.52
N THR A 479 -5.63 4.96 0.51
CA THR A 479 -6.28 6.27 0.78
C THR A 479 -5.65 7.43 0.01
N GLY A 480 -6.21 8.64 0.09
CA GLY A 480 -5.63 9.84 -0.51
C GLY A 480 -4.42 10.38 0.25
N LYS A 481 -3.53 11.12 -0.43
CA LYS A 481 -2.39 11.81 0.21
C LYS A 481 -2.80 12.77 1.33
N ASP A 482 -4.03 13.29 1.24
CA ASP A 482 -4.59 14.28 2.16
C ASP A 482 -5.25 13.65 3.40
N ASP A 483 -5.38 12.31 3.44
CA ASP A 483 -5.81 11.59 4.63
C ASP A 483 -4.67 11.47 5.64
N ASN A 484 -4.63 12.40 6.58
CA ASN A 484 -3.62 12.40 7.63
C ASN A 484 -3.97 11.48 8.79
N THR A 485 -5.08 10.74 8.76
CA THR A 485 -5.52 9.92 9.90
C THR A 485 -4.75 8.61 10.05
N VAL A 486 -4.06 8.17 8.99
CA VAL A 486 -3.34 6.90 8.91
C VAL A 486 -2.04 7.08 8.11
N GLY A 487 -0.97 6.35 8.45
CA GLY A 487 0.32 6.49 7.78
C GLY A 487 1.02 7.84 8.03
N GLN A 488 2.11 8.07 7.31
CA GLN A 488 2.83 9.35 7.33
C GLN A 488 2.08 10.44 6.60
N VAL A 489 2.24 11.67 7.08
CA VAL A 489 1.75 12.87 6.38
C VAL A 489 2.61 13.06 5.13
N ILE A 490 1.97 13.18 3.97
CA ILE A 490 2.66 13.42 2.69
C ILE A 490 2.90 14.92 2.54
N VAL A 491 4.06 15.31 1.99
CA VAL A 491 4.36 16.72 1.70
C VAL A 491 3.29 17.29 0.77
N GLY A 492 2.75 18.46 1.12
CA GLY A 492 1.65 19.07 0.38
C GLY A 492 0.26 18.47 0.67
N SER A 493 0.12 17.72 1.78
CA SER A 493 -1.18 17.29 2.29
C SER A 493 -2.03 18.49 2.76
N THR A 494 -3.32 18.51 2.42
CA THR A 494 -4.31 19.49 2.90
C THR A 494 -4.93 19.11 4.25
N SER A 495 -4.65 17.91 4.76
CA SER A 495 -5.29 17.27 5.93
C SER A 495 -6.79 16.99 5.81
N ASP A 496 -7.37 17.22 4.63
CA ASP A 496 -8.78 16.97 4.35
C ASP A 496 -8.94 16.21 3.02
N PRO A 497 -9.18 14.89 3.06
CA PRO A 497 -9.38 14.09 1.86
C PRO A 497 -10.81 14.15 1.32
N SER A 498 -11.77 14.82 1.98
CA SER A 498 -13.20 14.75 1.64
C SER A 498 -13.60 15.57 0.41
N GLY A 499 -12.78 16.53 -0.01
CA GLY A 499 -13.07 17.45 -1.12
C GLY A 499 -12.79 16.92 -2.53
N THR A 500 -12.19 15.74 -2.66
CA THR A 500 -11.82 15.15 -3.96
C THR A 500 -11.69 13.63 -3.85
N TYR A 501 -11.59 12.96 -4.99
CA TYR A 501 -11.25 11.54 -5.07
C TYR A 501 -9.79 11.34 -5.51
N TYR A 502 -9.21 10.21 -5.09
CA TYR A 502 -7.84 9.79 -5.43
C TYR A 502 -7.88 8.42 -6.08
N ALA A 503 -6.90 8.08 -6.92
CA ALA A 503 -6.76 6.78 -7.58
C ALA A 503 -7.94 6.29 -8.45
N ASN A 504 -7.66 5.87 -9.67
CA ASN A 504 -8.67 5.34 -10.58
C ASN A 504 -8.15 4.19 -11.45
N PRO A 505 -8.26 2.94 -10.98
CA PRO A 505 -8.54 2.53 -9.60
C PRO A 505 -7.29 2.59 -8.69
N ALA A 506 -7.49 2.42 -7.38
CA ALA A 506 -6.39 2.24 -6.43
C ALA A 506 -5.61 0.94 -6.70
N LEU A 507 -6.33 -0.18 -6.86
CA LEU A 507 -5.73 -1.49 -7.12
C LEU A 507 -6.40 -2.20 -8.30
N ILE A 508 -5.59 -2.61 -9.28
CA ILE A 508 -5.96 -3.51 -10.38
C ILE A 508 -5.30 -4.86 -10.15
N LEU A 509 -6.11 -5.91 -10.09
CA LEU A 509 -5.63 -7.29 -10.15
C LEU A 509 -5.85 -7.81 -11.57
N ASN A 510 -4.77 -7.78 -12.34
CA ASN A 510 -4.71 -8.28 -13.70
C ASN A 510 -3.87 -9.57 -13.74
N ASN A 511 -4.13 -10.46 -12.79
CA ASN A 511 -3.46 -11.74 -12.68
C ASN A 511 -4.43 -12.87 -13.06
N ASN A 512 -3.92 -13.89 -13.75
CA ASN A 512 -4.75 -15.00 -14.25
C ASN A 512 -5.00 -16.08 -13.16
N SER A 513 -5.02 -15.69 -11.89
CA SER A 513 -5.20 -16.60 -10.75
C SER A 513 -6.24 -16.06 -9.78
N SER A 514 -6.90 -16.98 -9.07
CA SER A 514 -7.78 -16.61 -7.97
C SER A 514 -7.00 -15.91 -6.86
N THR A 515 -7.60 -14.90 -6.24
CA THR A 515 -6.98 -14.14 -5.14
C THR A 515 -7.93 -13.98 -3.97
N THR A 516 -7.36 -13.95 -2.76
CA THR A 516 -8.09 -13.64 -1.53
C THR A 516 -7.49 -12.39 -0.91
N LEU A 517 -8.32 -11.36 -0.69
CA LEU A 517 -7.95 -10.12 -0.01
C LEU A 517 -8.67 -10.09 1.34
N ASN A 518 -7.91 -10.24 2.42
CA ASN A 518 -8.41 -10.16 3.79
C ASN A 518 -8.16 -8.78 4.37
N HIS A 519 -9.18 -8.17 4.98
CA HIS A 519 -9.10 -6.85 5.63
C HIS A 519 -8.54 -5.71 4.74
N PRO A 520 -8.90 -5.59 3.44
CA PRO A 520 -8.55 -4.40 2.68
C PRO A 520 -9.45 -3.22 3.07
N ARG A 521 -8.87 -2.02 3.13
CA ARG A 521 -9.63 -0.78 3.28
C ARG A 521 -9.29 0.20 2.18
N PHE A 522 -10.31 0.60 1.42
CA PHE A 522 -10.22 1.62 0.39
C PHE A 522 -10.99 2.86 0.85
N SER A 523 -10.31 3.99 0.93
CA SER A 523 -10.90 5.25 1.40
C SER A 523 -10.62 6.37 0.40
N HIS A 524 -11.61 7.25 0.19
CA HIS A 524 -11.46 8.44 -0.67
C HIS A 524 -11.06 8.12 -2.12
N CYS A 525 -11.32 6.89 -2.58
CA CYS A 525 -10.89 6.45 -3.90
C CYS A 525 -11.91 6.85 -4.99
N ARG A 526 -11.48 7.25 -6.19
CA ARG A 526 -12.42 7.34 -7.32
C ARG A 526 -12.90 5.94 -7.67
N ARG A 527 -12.00 4.96 -7.76
CA ARG A 527 -12.35 3.55 -7.83
C ARG A 527 -11.47 2.74 -6.90
N GLY A 528 -12.04 1.94 -6.00
CA GLY A 528 -11.26 1.16 -5.04
C GLY A 528 -10.51 0.00 -5.68
N LEU A 529 -11.25 -1.00 -6.15
CA LEU A 529 -10.70 -2.28 -6.60
C LEU A 529 -11.24 -2.68 -7.98
N THR A 530 -10.37 -3.13 -8.87
CA THR A 530 -10.73 -3.72 -10.16
C THR A 530 -10.14 -5.13 -10.28
N PHE A 531 -10.98 -6.11 -10.62
CA PHE A 531 -10.54 -7.44 -11.08
C PHE A 531 -10.58 -7.47 -12.61
N ALA A 532 -9.42 -7.51 -13.25
CA ALA A 532 -9.26 -7.49 -14.70
C ALA A 532 -8.97 -8.87 -15.30
N GLY A 533 -8.44 -9.80 -14.49
CA GLY A 533 -8.17 -11.20 -14.85
C GLY A 533 -8.56 -12.17 -13.73
N GLY A 534 -8.35 -13.47 -13.95
CA GLY A 534 -8.58 -14.54 -12.95
C GLY A 534 -10.02 -15.09 -12.93
N PRO A 535 -10.23 -16.36 -12.51
CA PRO A 535 -11.57 -16.98 -12.61
C PRO A 535 -12.50 -16.66 -11.43
N SER A 536 -11.98 -16.51 -10.22
CA SER A 536 -12.79 -16.20 -9.02
C SER A 536 -11.96 -15.53 -7.93
N HIS A 537 -12.56 -14.59 -7.21
CA HIS A 537 -11.86 -13.83 -6.16
C HIS A 537 -12.68 -13.73 -4.88
N TRP A 538 -11.98 -13.63 -3.75
CA TRP A 538 -12.57 -13.44 -2.43
C TRP A 538 -12.09 -12.12 -1.85
N VAL A 539 -13.04 -11.31 -1.39
CA VAL A 539 -12.77 -10.08 -0.65
C VAL A 539 -13.49 -10.21 0.69
N ARG A 540 -12.71 -10.26 1.77
CA ARG A 540 -13.19 -10.63 3.11
C ARG A 540 -12.90 -9.53 4.11
N HIS A 541 -13.86 -9.21 4.97
CA HIS A 541 -13.73 -8.21 6.04
C HIS A 541 -13.32 -6.83 5.51
N ALA A 542 -13.87 -6.44 4.35
CA ALA A 542 -13.43 -5.26 3.61
C ALA A 542 -14.20 -4.00 3.98
N GLN A 543 -13.53 -2.85 3.86
CA GLN A 543 -14.12 -1.53 4.09
C GLN A 543 -13.89 -0.64 2.87
N PHE A 544 -14.96 -0.11 2.29
CA PHE A 544 -14.94 0.91 1.24
C PHE A 544 -15.64 2.15 1.77
N VAL A 545 -14.93 3.27 1.82
CA VAL A 545 -15.41 4.47 2.53
C VAL A 545 -15.16 5.71 1.70
N HIS A 546 -16.20 6.51 1.45
CA HIS A 546 -16.07 7.75 0.67
C HIS A 546 -15.43 7.51 -0.72
N CYS A 547 -15.82 6.43 -1.40
CA CYS A 547 -15.35 6.15 -2.75
C CYS A 547 -16.40 6.56 -3.78
N GLN A 548 -16.01 7.06 -4.95
CA GLN A 548 -16.99 7.24 -6.02
C GLN A 548 -17.47 5.87 -6.52
N GLU A 549 -16.55 4.95 -6.74
CA GLU A 549 -16.81 3.58 -7.17
C GLU A 549 -16.09 2.59 -6.25
N GLY A 550 -16.80 1.57 -5.79
CA GLY A 550 -16.28 0.59 -4.85
C GLY A 550 -15.46 -0.50 -5.55
N LEU A 551 -16.18 -1.47 -6.11
CA LEU A 551 -15.64 -2.64 -6.78
C LEU A 551 -16.06 -2.67 -8.26
N ALA A 552 -15.11 -2.89 -9.16
CA ALA A 552 -15.37 -3.19 -10.57
C ALA A 552 -14.99 -4.65 -10.87
N PRO A 553 -15.94 -5.59 -10.77
CA PRO A 553 -15.68 -6.99 -11.08
C PRO A 553 -15.89 -7.27 -12.58
N LYS A 554 -14.98 -8.05 -13.17
CA LYS A 554 -15.16 -8.70 -14.49
C LYS A 554 -15.53 -10.18 -14.37
N ASN A 555 -15.14 -10.82 -13.27
CA ASN A 555 -15.28 -12.26 -13.02
C ASN A 555 -16.13 -12.51 -11.76
N THR A 556 -16.25 -13.77 -11.33
CA THR A 556 -16.95 -14.10 -10.08
C THR A 556 -16.23 -13.54 -8.87
N VAL A 557 -16.93 -12.81 -8.02
CA VAL A 557 -16.40 -12.27 -6.75
C VAL A 557 -17.29 -12.69 -5.58
N TYR A 558 -16.66 -13.19 -4.52
CA TYR A 558 -17.27 -13.45 -3.23
C TYR A 558 -16.94 -12.30 -2.29
N LEU A 559 -17.97 -11.53 -1.90
CA LEU A 559 -17.88 -10.46 -0.91
C LEU A 559 -18.39 -11.00 0.43
N HIS A 560 -17.47 -11.27 1.35
CA HIS A 560 -17.79 -11.83 2.67
C HIS A 560 -17.49 -10.79 3.75
N ASN A 561 -18.51 -10.37 4.50
CA ASN A 561 -18.39 -9.33 5.52
C ASN A 561 -17.77 -8.03 4.97
N ALA A 562 -18.52 -7.28 4.16
CA ALA A 562 -18.00 -6.08 3.50
C ALA A 562 -18.86 -4.85 3.83
N LEU A 563 -18.22 -3.72 4.11
CA LEU A 563 -18.85 -2.43 4.38
C LEU A 563 -18.58 -1.46 3.23
N PHE A 564 -19.62 -0.88 2.67
CA PHE A 564 -19.56 0.23 1.72
C PHE A 564 -20.30 1.43 2.30
N HIS A 565 -19.58 2.44 2.75
CA HIS A 565 -20.16 3.64 3.36
C HIS A 565 -19.85 4.88 2.51
N ARG A 566 -20.89 5.58 2.07
CA ARG A 566 -20.79 6.72 1.13
C ARG A 566 -20.03 6.34 -0.13
N VAL A 567 -20.56 5.32 -0.81
CA VAL A 567 -20.05 4.86 -2.09
C VAL A 567 -21.10 5.09 -3.16
N ASP A 568 -20.83 5.95 -4.14
CA ASP A 568 -21.84 6.33 -5.14
C ASP A 568 -22.24 5.11 -5.98
N LYS A 569 -21.26 4.33 -6.45
CA LYS A 569 -21.48 3.08 -7.18
C LYS A 569 -20.76 1.93 -6.48
N VAL A 570 -21.49 1.10 -5.73
CA VAL A 570 -20.89 -0.04 -5.00
C VAL A 570 -20.24 -1.01 -5.97
N LEU A 571 -20.97 -1.39 -7.03
CA LEU A 571 -20.50 -2.23 -8.12
C LEU A 571 -20.53 -1.46 -9.45
N ALA A 572 -19.37 -1.38 -10.12
CA ALA A 572 -19.15 -0.57 -11.33
C ALA A 572 -18.50 -1.35 -12.50
N GLY A 573 -18.57 -2.70 -12.48
CA GLY A 573 -17.98 -3.56 -13.52
C GLY A 573 -18.99 -4.02 -14.58
N THR A 574 -18.53 -4.74 -15.60
CA THR A 574 -19.36 -5.26 -16.69
C THR A 574 -19.34 -6.80 -16.69
N ALA A 575 -20.53 -7.42 -16.67
CA ALA A 575 -20.77 -8.86 -16.81
C ALA A 575 -20.05 -9.79 -15.79
N ALA A 576 -20.40 -9.69 -14.50
CA ALA A 576 -19.83 -10.49 -13.42
C ALA A 576 -20.89 -11.26 -12.59
N THR A 577 -20.47 -12.20 -11.75
CA THR A 577 -21.32 -12.73 -10.66
C THR A 577 -20.75 -12.25 -9.33
N VAL A 578 -21.55 -11.58 -8.50
CA VAL A 578 -21.13 -11.10 -7.18
C VAL A 578 -21.99 -11.75 -6.11
N ASN A 579 -21.38 -12.61 -5.31
CA ASN A 579 -22.04 -13.28 -4.19
C ASN A 579 -21.72 -12.54 -2.89
N CYS A 580 -22.74 -11.89 -2.33
CA CYS A 580 -22.60 -11.10 -1.12
C CYS A 580 -23.15 -11.85 0.10
N GLN A 581 -22.32 -12.05 1.11
CA GLN A 581 -22.73 -12.51 2.42
C GLN A 581 -22.28 -11.47 3.45
N HIS A 582 -23.19 -10.99 4.30
CA HIS A 582 -22.88 -9.96 5.29
C HIS A 582 -22.38 -8.65 4.65
N LEU A 583 -23.00 -8.23 3.55
CA LEU A 583 -22.75 -6.92 2.94
C LEU A 583 -23.55 -5.85 3.69
N THR A 584 -22.90 -4.76 4.07
CA THR A 584 -23.56 -3.52 4.50
C THR A 584 -23.24 -2.41 3.53
N VAL A 585 -24.27 -1.81 2.96
CA VAL A 585 -24.17 -0.55 2.22
C VAL A 585 -24.88 0.52 3.03
N ASN A 586 -24.23 1.65 3.27
CA ASN A 586 -24.83 2.79 3.95
C ASN A 586 -24.55 4.10 3.19
N ASP A 587 -25.59 4.89 2.94
CA ASP A 587 -25.53 6.15 2.16
C ASP A 587 -24.90 5.96 0.76
N GLY A 588 -25.20 4.84 0.09
CA GLY A 588 -24.75 4.57 -1.28
C GLY A 588 -25.79 4.98 -2.32
N SER A 589 -25.37 5.55 -3.45
CA SER A 589 -26.33 6.00 -4.48
C SER A 589 -26.92 4.81 -5.26
N THR A 590 -26.08 3.90 -5.75
CA THR A 590 -26.52 2.73 -6.52
C THR A 590 -25.64 1.52 -6.20
N VAL A 591 -26.27 0.36 -5.94
CA VAL A 591 -25.50 -0.86 -5.65
C VAL A 591 -25.02 -1.54 -6.93
N ASN A 592 -25.91 -1.72 -7.91
CA ASN A 592 -25.60 -2.33 -9.20
C ASN A 592 -25.84 -1.30 -10.34
N PHE A 593 -24.85 -0.45 -10.65
CA PHE A 593 -24.99 0.65 -11.62
C PHE A 593 -24.54 0.24 -13.01
N GLY A 594 -25.45 0.29 -14.01
CA GLY A 594 -25.11 0.05 -15.44
C GLY A 594 -24.47 -1.32 -15.73
N SER A 595 -24.50 -2.21 -14.75
CA SER A 595 -23.73 -3.45 -14.71
C SER A 595 -24.62 -4.62 -15.11
N ALA A 596 -24.14 -5.45 -16.04
CA ALA A 596 -24.73 -6.76 -16.34
C ALA A 596 -24.45 -7.81 -15.24
N ALA A 597 -23.93 -7.41 -14.08
CA ALA A 597 -23.58 -8.34 -13.02
C ALA A 597 -24.83 -8.94 -12.35
N THR A 598 -24.79 -10.26 -12.16
CA THR A 598 -25.75 -10.97 -11.31
C THR A 598 -25.28 -10.87 -9.87
N VAL A 599 -26.07 -10.20 -9.02
CA VAL A 599 -25.75 -10.00 -7.60
C VAL A 599 -26.70 -10.83 -6.75
N SER A 600 -26.16 -11.59 -5.80
CA SER A 600 -26.93 -12.30 -4.77
C SER A 600 -26.60 -11.74 -3.40
N TYR A 601 -27.59 -11.70 -2.50
CA TYR A 601 -27.41 -11.22 -1.13
C TYR A 601 -27.85 -12.26 -0.11
N LEU A 602 -27.08 -12.38 0.96
CA LEU A 602 -27.42 -13.13 2.15
C LEU A 602 -26.99 -12.34 3.40
N ASN A 603 -27.86 -12.27 4.41
CA ASN A 603 -27.60 -11.56 5.67
C ASN A 603 -27.09 -10.11 5.47
N SER A 604 -27.60 -9.42 4.45
CA SER A 604 -27.06 -8.13 4.00
C SER A 604 -28.03 -6.98 4.28
N LEU A 605 -27.48 -5.80 4.61
CA LEU A 605 -28.22 -4.56 4.91
C LEU A 605 -27.91 -3.51 3.84
N LEU A 606 -28.94 -3.00 3.16
CA LEU A 606 -28.85 -1.88 2.22
C LEU A 606 -29.56 -0.67 2.82
N VAL A 607 -28.79 0.23 3.43
CA VAL A 607 -29.27 1.34 4.25
C VAL A 607 -29.03 2.67 3.55
N GLY A 608 -30.05 3.52 3.44
CA GLY A 608 -29.91 4.80 2.72
C GLY A 608 -29.58 4.63 1.24
N VAL A 609 -29.89 3.47 0.65
CA VAL A 609 -29.59 3.17 -0.76
C VAL A 609 -30.73 3.67 -1.64
N THR A 610 -30.40 4.50 -2.65
CA THR A 610 -31.41 5.04 -3.58
C THR A 610 -31.83 4.00 -4.61
N THR A 611 -30.87 3.28 -5.20
CA THR A 611 -31.14 2.29 -6.27
C THR A 611 -30.38 0.97 -6.00
N PRO A 612 -31.05 -0.07 -5.47
CA PRO A 612 -30.43 -1.38 -5.25
C PRO A 612 -30.01 -2.09 -6.55
N GLY A 613 -30.67 -1.80 -7.67
CA GLY A 613 -30.48 -2.50 -8.95
C GLY A 613 -31.05 -3.92 -8.95
N SER A 614 -30.82 -4.67 -10.03
CA SER A 614 -31.27 -6.07 -10.17
C SER A 614 -30.43 -7.02 -9.31
N TYR A 615 -31.10 -7.99 -8.67
CA TYR A 615 -30.48 -9.04 -7.87
C TYR A 615 -31.24 -10.37 -7.99
N SER A 616 -30.59 -11.46 -7.65
CA SER A 616 -31.16 -12.82 -7.63
C SER A 616 -31.31 -13.35 -6.20
N GLY A 617 -32.26 -14.26 -5.99
CA GLY A 617 -32.50 -14.90 -4.71
C GLY A 617 -33.34 -14.06 -3.72
N THR A 618 -33.12 -14.30 -2.42
CA THR A 618 -33.85 -13.62 -1.33
C THR A 618 -33.48 -12.14 -1.30
N PRO A 619 -34.46 -11.21 -1.19
CA PRO A 619 -34.16 -9.79 -1.13
C PRO A 619 -33.33 -9.44 0.12
N PRO A 620 -32.37 -8.50 0.02
CA PRO A 620 -31.71 -7.94 1.19
C PRO A 620 -32.67 -7.09 2.01
N ASP A 621 -32.31 -6.77 3.26
CA ASP A 621 -33.05 -5.76 4.03
C ASP A 621 -32.71 -4.37 3.48
N ILE A 622 -33.70 -3.73 2.83
CA ILE A 622 -33.57 -2.40 2.24
C ILE A 622 -34.23 -1.39 3.18
N ILE A 623 -33.42 -0.47 3.72
CA ILE A 623 -33.82 0.45 4.78
C ILE A 623 -33.57 1.88 4.31
N ALA A 624 -34.56 2.75 4.46
CA ALA A 624 -34.52 4.09 3.88
C ALA A 624 -33.46 5.02 4.51
N SER A 625 -33.07 4.80 5.78
CA SER A 625 -32.11 5.64 6.48
C SER A 625 -31.37 4.88 7.58
N SER A 626 -30.17 5.34 7.95
CA SER A 626 -29.35 4.78 9.02
C SER A 626 -29.88 5.01 10.44
N THR A 627 -30.88 5.90 10.61
CA THR A 627 -31.48 6.19 11.92
C THR A 627 -32.05 4.93 12.57
N GLY A 628 -31.57 4.60 13.77
CA GLY A 628 -32.00 3.42 14.54
C GLY A 628 -31.44 2.09 14.04
N VAL A 629 -30.75 2.06 12.90
CA VAL A 629 -30.08 0.87 12.37
C VAL A 629 -28.68 0.73 12.95
N PHE A 630 -27.93 1.85 12.97
CA PHE A 630 -26.57 1.88 13.45
C PHE A 630 -26.39 2.86 14.62
N GLN A 631 -25.40 2.59 15.45
CA GLN A 631 -24.85 3.50 16.46
C GLN A 631 -23.36 3.71 16.19
N ALA A 632 -22.89 4.94 16.40
CA ALA A 632 -21.50 5.31 16.19
C ALA A 632 -20.75 5.46 17.53
N VAL A 633 -19.51 4.95 17.58
CA VAL A 633 -18.58 5.19 18.69
C VAL A 633 -17.18 5.36 18.11
N SER A 634 -16.51 6.47 18.45
CA SER A 634 -15.21 6.83 17.87
C SER A 634 -15.32 6.90 16.34
N GLY A 635 -14.37 6.36 15.57
CA GLY A 635 -14.43 6.30 14.11
C GLY A 635 -15.28 5.16 13.52
N GLY A 636 -15.99 4.38 14.33
CA GLY A 636 -16.84 3.27 13.86
C GLY A 636 -18.30 3.68 13.82
N SER A 637 -18.94 3.64 12.64
CA SER A 637 -20.29 4.17 12.43
C SER A 637 -21.37 3.12 12.20
N HIS A 638 -21.01 1.82 12.12
CA HIS A 638 -21.92 0.76 11.66
C HIS A 638 -22.13 -0.35 12.70
N TYR A 639 -22.02 -0.03 13.99
CA TYR A 639 -22.38 -0.98 15.04
C TYR A 639 -23.91 -1.09 15.17
N LEU A 640 -24.43 -2.27 15.45
CA LEU A 640 -25.85 -2.47 15.74
C LEU A 640 -26.17 -2.04 17.18
N PRO A 641 -27.21 -1.23 17.42
CA PRO A 641 -27.64 -0.84 18.77
C PRO A 641 -28.19 -2.03 19.55
N SER A 642 -28.25 -1.87 20.88
CA SER A 642 -28.95 -2.83 21.74
C SER A 642 -30.43 -2.90 21.36
N GLY A 643 -30.97 -4.10 21.22
CA GLY A 643 -32.33 -4.32 20.73
C GLY A 643 -32.52 -4.14 19.21
N SER A 644 -31.43 -4.06 18.44
CA SER A 644 -31.50 -4.02 16.98
C SER A 644 -32.26 -5.23 16.43
N PRO A 645 -33.20 -5.05 15.48
CA PRO A 645 -33.92 -6.16 14.84
C PRO A 645 -33.03 -6.99 13.91
N TYR A 646 -31.79 -6.55 13.68
CA TYR A 646 -30.82 -7.21 12.80
C TYR A 646 -29.84 -8.11 13.55
N ARG A 647 -29.91 -8.14 14.88
CA ARG A 647 -29.14 -9.07 15.69
C ARG A 647 -29.86 -10.42 15.80
N ASN A 648 -29.11 -11.51 15.77
CA ASN A 648 -29.64 -12.88 15.81
C ASN A 648 -30.73 -13.15 14.76
N ALA A 649 -30.64 -12.48 13.61
CA ALA A 649 -31.69 -12.46 12.58
C ALA A 649 -31.22 -13.03 11.23
N GLY A 650 -29.94 -13.37 11.10
CA GLY A 650 -29.36 -13.92 9.89
C GLY A 650 -29.64 -15.42 9.71
N SER A 651 -29.52 -15.87 8.47
CA SER A 651 -29.53 -17.27 8.08
C SER A 651 -28.17 -17.92 8.36
N ALA A 652 -28.19 -19.13 8.91
CA ALA A 652 -26.98 -19.93 9.11
C ALA A 652 -26.42 -20.56 7.81
N SER A 653 -27.14 -20.46 6.69
CA SER A 653 -26.73 -21.03 5.38
C SER A 653 -25.68 -20.18 4.66
N ILE A 654 -24.66 -19.72 5.39
CA ILE A 654 -23.52 -18.95 4.89
C ILE A 654 -22.32 -19.87 4.59
N ASP A 655 -21.28 -19.33 3.96
CA ASP A 655 -20.00 -20.01 3.78
C ASP A 655 -19.43 -20.50 5.12
N THR A 656 -18.93 -21.74 5.17
CA THR A 656 -18.49 -22.37 6.42
C THR A 656 -17.25 -21.70 7.00
N THR A 657 -16.37 -21.14 6.16
CA THR A 657 -15.19 -20.41 6.62
C THR A 657 -15.61 -19.07 7.20
N LEU A 658 -16.53 -18.36 6.53
CA LEU A 658 -17.11 -17.12 7.05
C LEU A 658 -17.82 -17.36 8.39
N ALA A 659 -18.62 -18.42 8.51
CA ALA A 659 -19.31 -18.76 9.75
C ALA A 659 -18.36 -18.97 10.94
N LEU A 660 -17.18 -19.54 10.71
CA LEU A 660 -16.15 -19.69 11.75
C LEU A 660 -15.49 -18.35 12.10
N GLU A 661 -15.25 -17.50 11.10
CA GLU A 661 -14.65 -16.17 11.30
C GLU A 661 -15.59 -15.24 12.07
N LEU A 662 -16.90 -15.20 11.75
CA LEU A 662 -17.87 -14.33 12.41
C LEU A 662 -17.95 -14.55 13.92
N LYS A 663 -17.70 -15.78 14.40
CA LYS A 663 -17.62 -16.12 15.84
C LYS A 663 -16.49 -15.40 16.59
N SER A 664 -15.54 -14.81 15.86
CA SER A 664 -14.47 -13.98 16.41
C SER A 664 -14.71 -12.47 16.26
N LEU A 665 -15.80 -12.07 15.59
CA LEU A 665 -16.15 -10.70 15.28
C LEU A 665 -17.38 -10.23 16.07
N THR A 666 -17.72 -8.94 15.97
CA THR A 666 -18.82 -8.33 16.71
C THR A 666 -19.58 -7.31 15.87
N THR A 667 -20.88 -7.16 16.15
CA THR A 667 -21.67 -6.02 15.70
C THR A 667 -21.90 -5.00 16.81
N GLU A 668 -21.40 -5.24 18.04
CA GLU A 668 -21.62 -4.32 19.16
C GLU A 668 -20.58 -3.19 19.21
N ALA A 669 -21.03 -2.02 19.65
CA ALA A 669 -20.15 -0.88 19.83
C ALA A 669 -19.25 -1.02 21.07
N PRO A 670 -17.97 -0.60 20.98
CA PRO A 670 -17.08 -0.52 22.13
C PRO A 670 -17.59 0.48 23.17
N GLN A 671 -17.11 0.36 24.41
CA GLN A 671 -17.29 1.41 25.40
C GLN A 671 -16.24 2.51 25.21
N LEU A 672 -16.69 3.75 25.03
CA LEU A 672 -15.80 4.91 25.04
C LEU A 672 -15.42 5.28 26.48
N MET A 673 -14.12 5.34 26.76
CA MET A 673 -13.54 5.67 28.05
C MET A 673 -12.91 7.07 27.99
N THR A 674 -13.54 8.02 28.68
CA THR A 674 -13.09 9.43 28.77
C THR A 674 -12.97 9.95 30.20
N GLY A 675 -13.53 9.23 31.19
CA GLY A 675 -13.41 9.57 32.62
C GLY A 675 -12.11 9.06 33.24
N GLY A 676 -11.71 9.62 34.38
CA GLY A 676 -10.55 9.17 35.13
C GLY A 676 -10.76 7.82 35.84
N LEU A 677 -9.69 7.04 36.00
CA LEU A 677 -9.66 5.77 36.74
C LEU A 677 -8.95 5.97 38.08
N SER A 678 -9.72 6.24 39.13
CA SER A 678 -9.20 6.57 40.47
C SER A 678 -9.19 5.40 41.46
N VAL A 679 -9.78 4.28 41.09
CA VAL A 679 -9.80 3.04 41.86
C VAL A 679 -9.21 1.92 40.98
N GLY A 680 -8.58 0.92 41.60
CA GLY A 680 -8.07 -0.24 40.89
C GLY A 680 -9.16 -0.84 40.00
N THR A 681 -8.93 -0.85 38.69
CA THR A 681 -9.93 -1.20 37.68
C THR A 681 -9.44 -2.36 36.83
N THR A 682 -10.20 -3.46 36.82
CA THR A 682 -9.94 -4.62 35.93
C THR A 682 -10.92 -4.60 34.76
N LEU A 683 -10.39 -4.59 33.53
CA LEU A 683 -11.14 -4.60 32.29
C LEU A 683 -10.96 -5.96 31.58
N THR A 684 -12.09 -6.57 31.25
CA THR A 684 -12.21 -7.85 30.54
C THR A 684 -12.99 -7.65 29.24
N PRO A 685 -13.01 -8.63 28.30
CA PRO A 685 -13.83 -8.52 27.10
C PRO A 685 -15.27 -8.14 27.43
N ARG A 686 -15.78 -7.13 26.74
CA ARG A 686 -17.08 -6.52 27.00
C ARG A 686 -18.05 -6.74 25.85
N VAL A 687 -17.60 -6.51 24.62
CA VAL A 687 -18.49 -6.62 23.46
C VAL A 687 -18.74 -8.08 23.14
N LEU A 688 -19.99 -8.44 22.89
CA LEU A 688 -20.34 -9.82 22.56
C LEU A 688 -19.82 -10.19 21.17
N ARG A 689 -19.21 -11.37 21.07
CA ARG A 689 -18.84 -11.96 19.77
C ARG A 689 -20.06 -12.71 19.22
N ASP A 690 -20.21 -12.75 17.91
CA ASP A 690 -21.35 -13.38 17.23
C ASP A 690 -21.22 -14.92 17.23
N ILE A 691 -21.44 -15.52 18.39
CA ILE A 691 -21.31 -16.97 18.63
C ILE A 691 -22.64 -17.71 18.59
N ASP A 692 -23.74 -16.96 18.58
CA ASP A 692 -25.11 -17.43 18.51
C ASP A 692 -25.60 -17.44 17.06
N GLN A 693 -26.89 -17.16 16.83
CA GLN A 693 -27.41 -17.07 15.47
C GLN A 693 -26.81 -15.83 14.81
N VAL A 694 -26.24 -15.97 13.62
CA VAL A 694 -25.50 -14.86 13.01
C VAL A 694 -26.33 -13.57 12.87
N ASP A 695 -25.72 -12.44 13.19
CA ASP A 695 -26.28 -11.12 12.95
C ASP A 695 -26.32 -10.81 11.44
N LYS A 696 -27.18 -9.89 11.01
CA LYS A 696 -27.15 -9.35 9.64
C LYS A 696 -26.23 -8.12 9.56
N GLY A 697 -25.66 -7.92 8.38
CA GLY A 697 -24.79 -6.77 8.11
C GLY A 697 -23.32 -7.02 8.45
N PHE A 698 -22.58 -5.94 8.68
CA PHE A 698 -21.13 -5.95 8.81
C PHE A 698 -20.69 -6.16 10.26
N HIS A 699 -19.72 -7.05 10.43
CA HIS A 699 -19.06 -7.36 11.68
C HIS A 699 -17.67 -6.75 11.74
N TYR A 700 -17.40 -6.03 12.83
CA TYR A 700 -16.09 -5.51 13.15
C TYR A 700 -15.23 -6.56 13.83
N VAL A 701 -13.93 -6.45 13.63
CA VAL A 701 -12.97 -6.98 14.59
C VAL A 701 -13.25 -6.33 15.96
N PRO A 702 -13.36 -7.08 17.07
CA PRO A 702 -13.85 -6.52 18.32
C PRO A 702 -12.93 -5.43 18.90
N ILE A 703 -13.51 -4.32 19.33
CA ILE A 703 -12.89 -3.42 20.30
C ILE A 703 -13.81 -3.46 21.52
N ASP A 704 -13.25 -3.74 22.69
CA ASP A 704 -14.03 -3.76 23.93
C ASP A 704 -14.14 -2.34 24.50
N TYR A 705 -13.00 -1.61 24.48
CA TYR A 705 -12.90 -0.24 24.98
C TYR A 705 -12.11 0.65 24.04
N VAL A 706 -12.57 1.88 23.84
CA VAL A 706 -11.79 2.96 23.22
C VAL A 706 -11.33 3.91 24.31
N PHE A 707 -10.02 3.98 24.56
CA PHE A 707 -9.42 4.92 25.49
C PHE A 707 -9.11 6.23 24.78
N ARG A 708 -9.68 7.33 25.27
CA ARG A 708 -9.44 8.67 24.74
C ARG A 708 -8.93 9.57 25.85
N SER A 709 -7.60 9.61 26.00
CA SER A 709 -6.90 10.45 26.96
C SER A 709 -7.35 10.24 28.42
N VAL A 710 -7.48 8.99 28.83
CA VAL A 710 -7.89 8.59 30.19
C VAL A 710 -6.79 8.91 31.19
N THR A 711 -7.12 9.49 32.35
CA THR A 711 -6.15 9.66 33.46
C THR A 711 -6.34 8.56 34.49
N ALA A 712 -5.28 7.87 34.88
CA ALA A 712 -5.32 6.83 35.91
C ALA A 712 -4.48 7.24 37.13
N THR A 713 -5.11 7.28 38.31
CA THR A 713 -4.44 7.49 39.61
C THR A 713 -4.39 6.20 40.44
N ALA A 714 -4.78 5.08 39.83
CA ALA A 714 -4.77 3.75 40.42
C ALA A 714 -4.37 2.71 39.36
N MET A 715 -4.32 1.45 39.76
CA MET A 715 -4.02 0.33 38.88
C MET A 715 -5.09 0.16 37.78
N VAL A 716 -4.65 -0.06 36.54
CA VAL A 716 -5.47 -0.46 35.40
C VAL A 716 -5.01 -1.84 34.93
N GLN A 717 -5.85 -2.85 35.12
CA GLN A 717 -5.57 -4.23 34.69
C GLN A 717 -6.42 -4.60 33.48
N LEU A 718 -5.76 -5.07 32.44
CA LEU A 718 -6.37 -5.63 31.23
C LEU A 718 -6.16 -7.15 31.27
N THR A 719 -7.21 -7.93 31.07
CA THR A 719 -7.10 -9.39 31.14
C THR A 719 -8.16 -10.13 30.32
N ASN A 720 -8.04 -11.46 30.24
CA ASN A 720 -8.97 -12.38 29.59
C ASN A 720 -9.18 -12.15 28.07
N GLY A 721 -8.20 -11.57 27.38
CA GLY A 721 -8.25 -11.36 25.93
C GLY A 721 -8.97 -10.08 25.52
N VAL A 722 -8.96 -9.06 26.39
CA VAL A 722 -9.59 -7.76 26.14
C VAL A 722 -8.88 -7.00 25.02
N ALA A 723 -9.65 -6.34 24.15
CA ALA A 723 -9.16 -5.46 23.09
C ALA A 723 -9.41 -3.99 23.44
N VAL A 724 -8.34 -3.20 23.55
CA VAL A 724 -8.38 -1.77 23.82
C VAL A 724 -7.78 -1.00 22.66
N ALA A 725 -8.58 -0.09 22.08
CA ALA A 725 -8.12 0.84 21.07
C ALA A 725 -7.86 2.22 21.67
N VAL A 726 -6.86 2.93 21.16
CA VAL A 726 -6.52 4.29 21.59
C VAL A 726 -6.95 5.31 20.57
N ALA A 727 -7.57 6.40 21.05
CA ALA A 727 -7.94 7.62 20.33
C ALA A 727 -7.40 8.86 21.07
N GLY A 728 -7.43 10.03 20.42
CA GLY A 728 -6.91 11.25 21.01
C GLY A 728 -5.39 11.28 21.12
N ALA A 729 -4.88 12.05 22.08
CA ALA A 729 -3.44 12.33 22.23
C ALA A 729 -2.66 11.21 22.92
N TYR A 730 -3.32 10.31 23.64
CA TYR A 730 -2.76 9.15 24.35
C TYR A 730 -3.90 8.25 24.83
N GLY A 731 -3.60 6.98 25.14
CA GLY A 731 -4.57 6.06 25.72
C GLY A 731 -4.82 6.35 27.20
N VAL A 732 -3.83 6.05 28.02
CA VAL A 732 -3.87 6.25 29.49
C VAL A 732 -2.70 7.11 29.98
N ASP A 733 -2.97 8.01 30.92
CA ASP A 733 -2.01 8.88 31.59
C ASP A 733 -1.85 8.42 33.04
N LEU A 734 -0.75 7.73 33.30
CA LEU A 734 -0.42 7.14 34.60
C LEU A 734 0.11 8.21 35.56
N GLN A 735 -0.60 8.44 36.66
CA GLN A 735 -0.23 9.37 37.73
C GLN A 735 0.50 8.65 38.88
N ASP A 736 0.83 9.38 39.95
CA ASP A 736 1.47 8.86 41.16
C ASP A 736 0.93 7.48 41.62
N ALA A 737 1.83 6.54 41.89
CA ALA A 737 1.54 5.18 42.36
C ALA A 737 0.59 4.32 41.49
N SER A 738 0.25 4.77 40.27
CA SER A 738 -0.59 4.01 39.34
C SER A 738 0.21 2.97 38.55
N SER A 739 -0.51 2.07 37.86
CA SER A 739 0.12 1.06 37.00
C SER A 739 -0.76 0.66 35.83
N LEU A 740 -0.14 0.24 34.74
CA LEU A 740 -0.79 -0.45 33.63
C LEU A 740 -0.32 -1.90 33.62
N ILE A 741 -1.25 -2.82 33.87
CA ILE A 741 -1.01 -4.26 33.84
C ILE A 741 -1.84 -4.85 32.71
N SER A 742 -1.23 -5.56 31.78
CA SER A 742 -1.95 -6.31 30.74
C SER A 742 -1.48 -7.75 30.77
N GLU A 743 -2.34 -8.65 31.22
CA GLU A 743 -2.04 -10.09 31.30
C GLU A 743 -3.13 -10.89 30.59
N GLY A 744 -2.83 -11.30 29.35
CA GLY A 744 -3.66 -12.22 28.57
C GLY A 744 -3.23 -13.68 28.74
N ARG A 745 -3.75 -14.55 27.88
CA ARG A 745 -3.26 -15.93 27.72
C ARG A 745 -2.74 -16.12 26.30
N ALA A 746 -1.91 -17.13 26.05
CA ALA A 746 -1.36 -17.37 24.72
C ALA A 746 -2.47 -17.69 23.68
N GLU A 747 -3.49 -18.45 24.08
CA GLU A 747 -4.66 -18.75 23.24
C GLU A 747 -5.64 -17.57 23.13
N ARG A 748 -5.53 -16.56 24.00
CA ARG A 748 -6.42 -15.39 24.08
C ARG A 748 -5.64 -14.16 24.54
N PRO A 749 -4.75 -13.61 23.69
CA PRO A 749 -3.94 -12.47 24.08
C PRO A 749 -4.80 -11.22 24.21
N ASN A 750 -4.41 -10.34 25.14
CA ASN A 750 -4.96 -8.98 25.17
C ASN A 750 -4.48 -8.22 23.92
N ARG A 751 -5.22 -7.21 23.49
CA ARG A 751 -4.88 -6.42 22.30
C ARG A 751 -4.87 -4.94 22.60
N LEU A 752 -3.79 -4.28 22.21
CA LEU A 752 -3.64 -2.84 22.30
C LEU A 752 -3.37 -2.31 20.89
N THR A 753 -4.25 -1.45 20.40
CA THR A 753 -4.14 -0.93 19.04
C THR A 753 -4.65 0.50 18.96
N ARG A 754 -4.71 1.04 17.75
CA ARG A 754 -5.40 2.29 17.46
C ARG A 754 -6.80 2.03 16.94
N TRP A 755 -7.70 2.98 17.17
CA TRP A 755 -9.08 2.88 16.69
C TRP A 755 -9.13 2.71 15.17
N ASN A 756 -8.28 3.45 14.45
CA ASN A 756 -8.19 3.40 12.99
C ASN A 756 -7.56 2.11 12.45
N SER A 757 -7.14 1.16 13.28
CA SER A 757 -6.79 -0.20 12.86
C SER A 757 -8.01 -1.08 12.58
N VAL A 758 -9.21 -0.64 12.99
CA VAL A 758 -10.46 -1.42 12.90
C VAL A 758 -11.58 -0.57 12.32
N GLN A 759 -11.71 0.66 12.82
CA GLN A 759 -12.82 1.54 12.51
C GLN A 759 -12.56 2.35 11.23
N GLU A 760 -13.60 2.56 10.44
CA GLU A 760 -13.53 2.87 9.02
C GLU A 760 -13.48 4.36 8.68
N GLN A 761 -13.88 5.25 9.59
CA GLN A 761 -13.94 6.69 9.31
C GLN A 761 -12.57 7.37 9.41
N SER A 762 -12.30 8.37 8.57
CA SER A 762 -11.22 9.34 8.79
C SER A 762 -11.76 10.48 9.66
N THR A 763 -11.54 10.45 10.98
CA THR A 763 -12.04 11.47 11.92
C THR A 763 -10.94 12.40 12.43
N SER A 764 -11.33 13.58 12.91
CA SER A 764 -10.42 14.54 13.56
C SER A 764 -10.12 14.20 15.03
N GLU A 765 -10.53 13.02 15.52
CA GLU A 765 -10.42 12.64 16.94
C GLU A 765 -8.98 12.38 17.41
N GLY A 766 -7.98 12.68 16.59
CA GLY A 766 -6.58 12.38 16.78
C GLY A 766 -6.28 10.93 16.41
N ASN A 767 -5.15 10.70 15.74
CA ASN A 767 -4.79 9.41 15.14
C ASN A 767 -4.48 8.30 16.16
N GLY A 768 -4.78 8.51 17.44
CA GLY A 768 -4.24 7.75 18.57
C GLY A 768 -2.80 8.15 18.85
N GLY A 769 -2.48 8.47 20.10
CA GLY A 769 -1.10 8.74 20.52
C GLY A 769 -0.39 7.48 21.01
N PRO A 770 0.56 7.62 21.96
CA PRO A 770 1.09 6.47 22.69
C PRO A 770 -0.01 5.76 23.49
N ILE A 771 0.16 4.45 23.74
CA ILE A 771 -0.76 3.67 24.55
C ILE A 771 -0.83 4.23 25.97
N ALA A 772 0.34 4.49 26.56
CA ALA A 772 0.47 5.09 27.87
C ALA A 772 1.39 6.31 27.82
N ARG A 773 1.19 7.24 28.76
CA ARG A 773 2.18 8.23 29.16
C ARG A 773 2.25 8.25 30.69
N ILE A 774 3.29 8.87 31.24
CA ILE A 774 3.43 9.05 32.69
C ILE A 774 3.44 10.55 32.99
N GLY A 775 2.61 10.96 33.96
CA GLY A 775 2.54 12.34 34.43
C GLY A 775 3.83 12.81 35.12
N ALA A 776 4.06 14.12 35.14
CA ALA A 776 5.28 14.71 35.70
C ALA A 776 5.33 14.75 37.23
N ASN A 777 4.20 14.57 37.92
CA ASN A 777 4.08 14.71 39.38
C ASN A 777 3.92 13.34 40.05
N TYR A 778 4.94 12.89 40.77
CA TYR A 778 4.97 11.56 41.40
C TYR A 778 5.87 11.53 42.63
N THR A 779 5.42 10.85 43.67
CA THR A 779 6.21 10.37 44.81
C THR A 779 6.66 8.93 44.56
N THR A 780 5.74 8.09 44.11
CA THR A 780 5.94 6.70 43.72
C THR A 780 5.80 6.58 42.20
N ARG A 781 6.85 6.13 41.53
CA ARG A 781 6.88 6.02 40.07
C ARG A 781 5.91 4.96 39.56
N PRO A 782 5.14 5.23 38.50
CA PRO A 782 4.32 4.21 37.85
C PRO A 782 5.13 3.09 37.19
N TYR A 783 4.51 1.93 37.03
CA TYR A 783 5.09 0.82 36.28
C TYR A 783 4.13 0.26 35.23
N ILE A 784 4.71 -0.35 34.21
CA ILE A 784 4.00 -1.01 33.10
C ILE A 784 4.45 -2.47 33.05
N SER A 785 3.50 -3.40 33.13
CA SER A 785 3.75 -4.83 33.02
C SER A 785 2.80 -5.42 31.99
N VAL A 786 3.36 -6.00 30.92
CA VAL A 786 2.60 -6.51 29.78
C VAL A 786 3.06 -7.93 29.48
N ARG A 787 2.10 -8.85 29.46
CA ARG A 787 2.29 -10.27 29.24
C ARG A 787 1.20 -10.83 28.31
N PHE A 788 1.57 -11.68 27.35
CA PHE A 788 0.64 -12.26 26.36
C PHE A 788 -0.30 -11.20 25.76
N THR A 789 0.30 -10.13 25.26
CA THR A 789 -0.42 -9.00 24.66
C THR A 789 0.12 -8.74 23.26
N GLU A 790 -0.79 -8.53 22.31
CA GLU A 790 -0.50 -8.07 20.97
C GLU A 790 -0.61 -6.55 20.93
N LEU A 791 0.45 -5.87 20.49
CA LEU A 791 0.46 -4.44 20.24
C LEU A 791 0.63 -4.22 18.74
N THR A 792 -0.35 -3.60 18.11
CA THR A 792 -0.36 -3.44 16.65
C THR A 792 -0.63 -2.00 16.27
N ALA A 793 0.02 -1.57 15.19
CA ALA A 793 -0.19 -0.25 14.65
C ALA A 793 -0.13 -0.26 13.11
N PRO A 794 -0.87 0.67 12.45
CA PRO A 794 -0.65 0.94 11.04
C PRO A 794 0.76 1.49 10.81
N SER A 795 1.24 1.34 9.57
CA SER A 795 2.55 1.80 9.15
C SER A 795 2.85 3.22 9.56
N LYS A 796 4.04 3.44 10.13
CA LYS A 796 4.58 4.75 10.50
C LYS A 796 3.58 5.68 11.22
N SER A 797 2.65 5.09 11.97
CA SER A 797 1.58 5.81 12.65
C SER A 797 2.08 6.63 13.85
N GLY A 798 3.31 6.40 14.30
CA GLY A 798 3.88 6.99 15.50
C GLY A 798 3.36 6.35 16.79
N THR A 799 2.76 5.16 16.72
CA THR A 799 2.27 4.45 17.92
C THR A 799 3.45 3.97 18.73
N SER A 800 3.47 4.31 20.02
CA SER A 800 4.40 3.73 20.97
C SER A 800 3.67 3.18 22.18
N LEU A 801 4.28 2.23 22.88
CA LEU A 801 3.75 1.76 24.16
C LEU A 801 3.76 2.90 25.20
N LEU A 802 4.85 3.67 25.24
CA LEU A 802 5.04 4.77 26.16
C LEU A 802 5.38 6.05 25.39
N ASP A 803 4.84 7.19 25.80
CA ASP A 803 5.27 8.51 25.32
C ASP A 803 6.74 8.75 25.70
N THR A 804 7.60 9.02 24.73
CA THR A 804 9.05 9.04 24.93
C THR A 804 9.71 10.29 24.37
N GLY A 805 8.94 11.38 24.21
CA GLY A 805 9.44 12.67 23.73
C GLY A 805 10.45 13.39 24.64
N GLY A 806 10.85 12.79 25.77
CA GLY A 806 11.77 13.30 26.79
C GLY A 806 12.07 12.26 27.88
N THR A 807 12.71 12.66 28.98
CA THR A 807 12.93 11.78 30.13
C THR A 807 11.62 11.32 30.77
N GLN A 808 11.55 10.05 31.19
CA GLN A 808 10.34 9.38 31.65
C GLN A 808 10.50 8.85 33.08
N PRO A 809 9.56 9.13 34.00
CA PRO A 809 9.69 8.73 35.40
C PRO A 809 9.06 7.36 35.70
N PHE A 810 9.46 6.32 34.95
CA PHE A 810 8.97 4.96 35.19
C PHE A 810 9.78 4.23 36.28
N GLN A 811 9.10 3.34 37.02
CA GLN A 811 9.74 2.36 37.90
C GLN A 811 10.23 1.17 37.09
N SER A 812 9.33 0.55 36.33
CA SER A 812 9.67 -0.55 35.42
C SER A 812 8.78 -0.59 34.18
N VAL A 813 9.35 -1.11 33.09
CA VAL A 813 8.64 -1.51 31.87
C VAL A 813 8.99 -2.96 31.57
N THR A 814 8.01 -3.85 31.69
CA THR A 814 8.18 -5.29 31.49
C THR A 814 7.32 -5.77 30.32
N LEU A 815 7.96 -6.39 29.33
CA LEU A 815 7.32 -7.06 28.20
C LEU A 815 7.72 -8.55 28.23
N GLU A 816 6.73 -9.42 28.39
CA GLU A 816 6.93 -10.87 28.34
C GLU A 816 5.96 -11.56 27.39
N PHE A 817 6.42 -12.46 26.51
CA PHE A 817 5.53 -13.22 25.61
C PHE A 817 4.61 -12.32 24.73
N CYS A 818 5.05 -11.10 24.43
CA CYS A 818 4.27 -10.15 23.65
C CYS A 818 4.64 -10.20 22.18
N GLN A 819 3.70 -9.80 21.33
CA GLN A 819 3.92 -9.60 19.91
C GLN A 819 3.66 -8.14 19.56
N LEU A 820 4.65 -7.47 18.99
CA LEU A 820 4.59 -6.04 18.67
C LEU A 820 4.83 -5.86 17.17
N SER A 821 3.86 -5.28 16.47
CA SER A 821 3.93 -4.99 15.03
C SER A 821 3.83 -3.49 14.78
N ASN A 822 4.89 -2.89 14.23
CA ASN A 822 4.99 -1.45 13.93
C ASN A 822 4.87 -0.51 15.14
N VAL A 823 5.21 -0.99 16.33
CA VAL A 823 5.09 -0.22 17.58
C VAL A 823 6.46 0.29 18.03
N GLY A 824 6.49 1.54 18.48
CA GLY A 824 7.66 2.16 19.07
C GLY A 824 7.81 1.87 20.57
N LEU A 825 9.03 1.66 21.00
CA LEU A 825 9.49 1.85 22.37
C LEU A 825 10.78 2.67 22.31
N THR A 826 10.66 3.87 21.75
CA THR A 826 11.78 4.76 21.43
C THR A 826 12.20 5.53 22.68
N SER A 827 13.44 6.01 22.78
CA SER A 827 13.88 6.95 23.82
C SER A 827 13.51 6.62 25.28
N LEU A 828 13.48 5.34 25.67
CA LEU A 828 13.28 4.96 27.06
C LEU A 828 14.46 5.43 27.91
N TRP A 829 14.23 6.51 28.66
CA TRP A 829 15.25 7.20 29.43
C TRP A 829 14.65 7.64 30.78
N PRO A 830 15.11 7.08 31.92
CA PRO A 830 14.64 7.49 33.25
C PRO A 830 14.83 8.98 33.55
N GLY A 831 13.87 9.59 34.24
CA GLY A 831 13.87 11.04 34.50
C GLY A 831 14.43 11.54 35.82
N ASP A 832 14.93 10.67 36.69
CA ASP A 832 15.59 11.05 37.95
C ASP A 832 16.56 9.96 38.43
N SER A 833 17.30 10.18 39.53
CA SER A 833 18.37 9.28 40.02
C SER A 833 17.94 7.95 40.67
N ARG A 834 16.64 7.68 40.89
CA ARG A 834 16.20 6.38 41.46
C ARG A 834 16.28 5.25 40.42
N SER A 835 16.51 4.03 40.89
CA SER A 835 16.66 2.86 40.00
C SER A 835 15.42 2.62 39.13
N ALA A 836 15.64 2.23 37.87
CA ALA A 836 14.59 1.82 36.92
C ALA A 836 14.95 0.49 36.27
N THR A 837 13.95 -0.26 35.79
CA THR A 837 14.17 -1.56 35.14
C THR A 837 13.39 -1.71 33.84
N VAL A 838 14.03 -2.24 32.80
CA VAL A 838 13.38 -2.67 31.56
C VAL A 838 13.65 -4.16 31.36
N THR A 839 12.60 -4.93 31.15
CA THR A 839 12.67 -6.38 30.93
C THR A 839 11.98 -6.73 29.63
N LEU A 840 12.69 -7.41 28.73
CA LEU A 840 12.20 -7.92 27.47
C LEU A 840 12.45 -9.44 27.45
N ARG A 841 11.43 -10.25 27.70
CA ARG A 841 11.55 -11.71 27.69
C ARG A 841 10.61 -12.36 26.68
N ASN A 842 11.16 -13.15 25.76
CA ASN A 842 10.38 -13.92 24.81
C ASN A 842 9.35 -13.10 24.01
N ASN A 843 9.76 -11.97 23.43
CA ASN A 843 8.87 -11.15 22.61
C ASN A 843 9.20 -11.24 21.12
N LEU A 844 8.17 -11.08 20.29
CA LEU A 844 8.30 -10.86 18.85
C LEU A 844 8.15 -9.38 18.54
N PHE A 845 9.24 -8.75 18.11
CA PHE A 845 9.26 -7.37 17.61
C PHE A 845 9.28 -7.40 16.08
N GLU A 846 8.10 -7.36 15.47
CA GLU A 846 7.92 -7.25 14.03
C GLU A 846 7.94 -5.78 13.62
N ARG A 847 8.94 -5.38 12.84
CA ARG A 847 9.05 -4.03 12.27
C ARG A 847 8.90 -2.89 13.27
N SER A 848 9.34 -3.15 14.49
CA SER A 848 9.22 -2.26 15.63
C SER A 848 10.54 -1.52 15.85
N VAL A 849 10.44 -0.31 16.41
CA VAL A 849 11.59 0.55 16.69
C VAL A 849 11.77 0.67 18.18
N LEU A 850 12.88 0.17 18.69
CA LEU A 850 13.20 0.17 20.11
C LEU A 850 14.48 0.95 20.38
N SER A 851 14.42 1.87 21.34
CA SER A 851 15.60 2.60 21.80
C SER A 851 15.58 2.79 23.31
N ILE A 852 16.65 2.34 23.97
CA ILE A 852 16.80 2.41 25.43
C ILE A 852 18.11 3.14 25.74
N ASN A 853 18.02 4.21 26.53
CA ASN A 853 19.13 5.13 26.73
C ASN A 853 19.42 5.32 28.22
N LYS A 854 20.68 5.11 28.56
CA LYS A 854 21.29 5.54 29.83
C LYS A 854 22.36 6.58 29.50
N SER A 855 21.97 7.86 29.40
CA SER A 855 22.87 8.96 29.11
C SER A 855 22.45 10.20 29.91
N TYR A 856 23.22 10.62 30.92
CA TYR A 856 23.11 11.97 31.49
C TYR A 856 24.32 12.26 32.38
N THR A 857 25.07 13.32 32.08
CA THR A 857 26.36 13.62 32.72
C THR A 857 26.23 14.29 34.09
N SER A 858 25.05 14.82 34.46
CA SER A 858 24.82 15.51 35.76
C SER A 858 23.91 14.77 36.75
N GLN A 859 23.15 13.75 36.32
CA GLN A 859 22.33 12.88 37.20
C GLN A 859 22.49 11.43 36.72
N ASN A 860 23.27 10.62 37.43
CA ASN A 860 23.47 9.21 37.07
C ASN A 860 22.31 8.35 37.59
N THR A 861 21.39 7.94 36.71
CA THR A 861 20.32 6.99 37.06
C THR A 861 20.75 5.54 36.87
N PRO A 862 20.60 4.66 37.89
CA PRO A 862 20.74 3.23 37.70
C PRO A 862 19.58 2.71 36.84
N LEU A 863 19.86 2.26 35.62
CA LEU A 863 18.88 1.62 34.73
C LEU A 863 19.34 0.19 34.47
N THR A 864 18.54 -0.82 34.80
CA THR A 864 18.79 -2.21 34.43
C THR A 864 18.04 -2.55 33.14
N LEU A 865 18.70 -3.23 32.20
CA LEU A 865 18.08 -3.83 31.02
C LEU A 865 18.39 -5.32 30.98
N ALA A 866 17.34 -6.14 30.92
CA ALA A 866 17.43 -7.57 30.64
C ALA A 866 16.62 -7.92 29.39
N GLY A 867 17.28 -8.47 28.37
CA GLY A 867 16.68 -8.88 27.10
C GLY A 867 17.05 -10.32 26.75
N ASN A 868 16.10 -11.23 26.85
CA ASN A 868 16.30 -12.67 26.64
C ASN A 868 15.26 -13.28 25.70
N ASN A 869 15.69 -14.17 24.80
CA ASN A 869 14.82 -14.97 23.92
C ASN A 869 13.87 -14.14 23.04
N ASN A 870 14.26 -12.92 22.64
CA ASN A 870 13.41 -12.11 21.75
C ASN A 870 13.75 -12.35 20.28
N LEU A 871 12.76 -12.18 19.40
CA LEU A 871 12.97 -12.06 17.95
C LEU A 871 12.76 -10.60 17.54
N PHE A 872 13.83 -9.96 17.06
CA PHE A 872 13.77 -8.66 16.40
C PHE A 872 13.76 -8.87 14.89
N TRP A 873 12.59 -8.70 14.27
CA TRP A 873 12.37 -8.98 12.86
C TRP A 873 12.13 -7.67 12.09
N ARG A 874 13.07 -7.33 11.20
CA ARG A 874 12.98 -6.20 10.25
C ARG A 874 12.64 -4.85 10.87
N GLY A 875 13.26 -4.50 12.00
CA GLY A 875 13.06 -3.21 12.70
C GLY A 875 14.38 -2.56 13.09
N SER A 876 14.39 -1.83 14.20
CA SER A 876 15.63 -1.35 14.81
C SER A 876 15.66 -1.53 16.32
N PHE A 877 16.84 -1.84 16.82
CA PHE A 877 17.11 -1.99 18.25
C PHE A 877 18.39 -1.24 18.61
N SER A 878 18.22 -0.13 19.32
CA SER A 878 19.31 0.77 19.67
C SER A 878 19.46 0.91 21.17
N VAL A 879 20.67 0.77 21.68
CA VAL A 879 20.99 0.97 23.09
C VAL A 879 22.15 1.94 23.24
N THR A 880 21.99 2.88 24.17
CA THR A 880 23.04 3.84 24.55
C THR A 880 23.37 3.63 26.03
N TYR A 881 24.64 3.37 26.34
CA TYR A 881 25.12 3.15 27.70
C TYR A 881 26.30 4.05 28.02
N ASP A 882 26.08 5.08 28.84
CA ASP A 882 27.14 5.91 29.39
C ASP A 882 27.59 5.48 30.79
N SER A 883 28.89 5.63 31.01
CA SER A 883 29.54 5.41 32.31
C SER A 883 29.02 6.38 33.39
N GLY A 884 29.15 5.99 34.66
CA GLY A 884 28.51 6.64 35.81
C GLY A 884 28.90 5.97 37.13
N SER A 885 28.55 6.58 38.26
CA SER A 885 28.98 6.18 39.61
C SER A 885 28.26 4.95 40.20
N ILE A 886 27.06 4.65 39.71
CA ILE A 886 26.24 3.47 40.07
C ILE A 886 25.65 2.91 38.77
N ASN A 887 26.15 1.77 38.34
CA ASN A 887 25.88 1.24 37.00
C ASN A 887 25.56 -0.26 37.07
N PRO A 888 24.29 -0.67 36.98
CA PRO A 888 23.96 -2.08 36.82
C PRO A 888 24.39 -2.55 35.42
N ALA A 889 24.79 -3.83 35.31
CA ALA A 889 25.08 -4.45 34.03
C ALA A 889 23.79 -4.64 33.22
N TRP A 890 23.88 -4.50 31.90
CA TRP A 890 22.81 -4.86 30.97
C TRP A 890 23.08 -6.24 30.41
N THR A 891 22.04 -7.05 30.23
CA THR A 891 22.15 -8.39 29.67
C THR A 891 21.26 -8.53 28.45
N LEU A 892 21.86 -8.90 27.32
CA LEU A 892 21.17 -9.13 26.05
C LEU A 892 21.62 -10.46 25.49
N LYS A 893 20.89 -11.52 25.82
CA LYS A 893 21.29 -12.89 25.51
C LYS A 893 20.20 -13.67 24.80
N ASP A 894 20.57 -14.69 24.04
CA ASP A 894 19.61 -15.65 23.49
C ASP A 894 18.59 -15.02 22.52
N ASN A 895 18.86 -13.85 21.95
CA ASN A 895 17.96 -13.16 21.03
C ASN A 895 18.28 -13.48 19.57
N LEU A 896 17.29 -13.46 18.69
CA LEU A 896 17.47 -13.53 17.24
C LEU A 896 17.23 -12.16 16.61
N PHE A 897 18.21 -11.68 15.85
CA PHE A 897 18.13 -10.48 15.04
C PHE A 897 18.05 -10.86 13.56
N ASP A 898 16.88 -10.62 12.96
CA ASP A 898 16.62 -10.94 11.56
C ASP A 898 16.30 -9.68 10.75
N GLY A 899 17.24 -9.24 9.91
CA GLY A 899 17.08 -8.05 9.07
C GLY A 899 16.89 -6.76 9.89
N THR A 900 17.24 -6.78 11.17
CA THR A 900 17.11 -5.65 12.09
C THR A 900 18.36 -4.76 11.99
N ILE A 901 18.20 -3.46 12.23
CA ILE A 901 19.34 -2.54 12.41
C ILE A 901 19.65 -2.46 13.91
N GLN A 902 20.86 -2.88 14.31
CA GLN A 902 21.30 -2.81 15.71
C GLN A 902 22.31 -1.68 15.90
N THR A 903 22.24 -1.03 17.06
CA THR A 903 23.25 -0.03 17.43
C THR A 903 23.54 -0.08 18.92
N LEU A 904 24.82 -0.07 19.29
CA LEU A 904 25.31 0.07 20.66
C LEU A 904 26.26 1.26 20.74
N THR A 905 25.92 2.27 21.54
CA THR A 905 26.76 3.47 21.73
C THR A 905 26.96 3.82 23.20
N GLY A 906 27.79 4.82 23.47
CA GLY A 906 28.04 5.37 24.80
C GLY A 906 29.42 5.01 25.37
N SER A 907 29.80 5.68 26.45
CA SER A 907 31.13 5.54 27.08
C SER A 907 31.30 4.28 27.96
N GLY A 908 30.21 3.60 28.31
CA GLY A 908 30.21 2.48 29.27
C GLY A 908 29.77 1.15 28.67
N THR A 909 29.85 0.98 27.34
CA THR A 909 29.34 -0.20 26.60
C THR A 909 29.90 -1.54 27.07
N ILE A 910 31.05 -1.57 27.74
CA ILE A 910 31.62 -2.78 28.35
C ILE A 910 30.69 -3.43 29.41
N ASN A 911 29.78 -2.66 29.99
CA ASN A 911 28.80 -3.15 30.96
C ASN A 911 27.54 -3.74 30.30
N VAL A 912 27.51 -3.81 28.96
CA VAL A 912 26.45 -4.44 28.19
C VAL A 912 26.91 -5.85 27.78
N ILE A 913 26.52 -6.82 28.59
CA ILE A 913 26.82 -8.25 28.41
C ILE A 913 25.93 -8.79 27.30
N ARG A 914 26.55 -9.23 26.21
CA ARG A 914 25.89 -9.78 25.02
C ARG A 914 26.44 -11.17 24.77
N SER A 915 25.57 -12.18 24.65
CA SER A 915 26.01 -13.53 24.32
C SER A 915 24.92 -14.42 23.74
N ASN A 916 25.29 -15.45 22.98
CA ASN A 916 24.39 -16.47 22.45
C ASN A 916 23.24 -15.86 21.62
N ASN A 917 23.48 -14.77 20.89
CA ASN A 917 22.48 -14.18 20.00
C ASN A 917 22.64 -14.71 18.56
N GLY A 918 21.54 -14.78 17.82
CA GLY A 918 21.51 -15.11 16.39
C GLY A 918 21.44 -13.88 15.50
N PHE A 919 22.16 -13.89 14.38
CA PHE A 919 22.16 -12.82 13.37
C PHE A 919 22.01 -13.40 11.97
N THR A 920 20.94 -13.02 11.27
CA THR A 920 20.75 -13.42 9.87
C THR A 920 21.68 -12.65 8.93
N THR A 921 21.93 -13.22 7.76
CA THR A 921 22.77 -12.61 6.73
C THR A 921 22.26 -11.21 6.38
N GLY A 922 23.16 -10.22 6.36
CA GLY A 922 22.81 -8.81 6.10
C GLY A 922 22.47 -7.98 7.34
N THR A 923 22.41 -8.61 8.52
CA THR A 923 22.23 -7.93 9.82
C THR A 923 23.57 -7.33 10.31
N THR A 924 23.53 -6.17 10.99
CA THR A 924 24.76 -5.46 11.41
C THR A 924 25.41 -6.16 12.62
N THR A 925 26.69 -6.52 12.53
CA THR A 925 27.37 -7.30 13.59
C THR A 925 28.12 -6.46 14.62
N THR A 926 28.09 -5.13 14.55
CA THR A 926 28.70 -4.25 15.57
C THR A 926 28.08 -4.45 16.96
N PHE A 927 26.92 -5.11 17.01
CA PHE A 927 26.22 -5.51 18.20
C PHE A 927 26.59 -6.89 18.75
N SER A 928 27.47 -7.66 18.09
CA SER A 928 27.79 -9.02 18.53
C SER A 928 28.59 -9.05 19.84
N GLY A 929 28.38 -10.14 20.59
CA GLY A 929 29.09 -10.50 21.81
C GLY A 929 29.68 -11.92 21.70
N SER A 930 29.75 -12.62 22.83
CA SER A 930 30.33 -13.97 22.90
C SER A 930 29.34 -15.07 22.49
N ASN A 931 29.82 -16.16 21.88
CA ASN A 931 28.99 -17.33 21.52
C ASN A 931 27.82 -17.06 20.54
N ASP A 932 27.83 -15.92 19.85
CA ASP A 932 26.79 -15.58 18.89
C ASP A 932 26.85 -16.47 17.63
N LYS A 933 25.68 -16.69 17.00
CA LYS A 933 25.52 -17.39 15.73
C LYS A 933 25.27 -16.37 14.62
N THR A 934 26.16 -16.27 13.64
CA THR A 934 26.07 -15.27 12.56
C THR A 934 25.94 -15.91 11.18
N GLY A 935 25.45 -15.13 10.20
CA GLY A 935 25.32 -15.59 8.82
C GLY A 935 24.22 -16.64 8.66
N LEU A 936 23.16 -16.53 9.46
CA LEU A 936 22.00 -17.42 9.38
C LEU A 936 21.17 -17.11 8.14
N SER A 937 20.59 -18.14 7.55
CA SER A 937 19.59 -18.06 6.49
C SER A 937 18.20 -18.03 7.11
N THR A 938 17.33 -17.16 6.61
CA THR A 938 15.93 -17.12 7.05
C THR A 938 15.15 -18.27 6.40
N ASP A 939 14.91 -19.34 7.14
CA ASP A 939 14.22 -20.55 6.68
C ASP A 939 13.04 -20.95 7.59
N TYR A 940 12.34 -19.94 8.11
CA TYR A 940 11.15 -20.14 8.93
C TYR A 940 10.11 -21.03 8.25
N GLN A 941 9.44 -21.84 9.06
CA GLN A 941 8.32 -22.67 8.65
C GLN A 941 7.01 -21.87 8.79
N ALA A 942 6.27 -21.71 7.69
CA ALA A 942 5.07 -20.86 7.61
C ALA A 942 3.75 -21.56 8.01
N ASN A 943 3.82 -22.77 8.57
CA ASN A 943 2.66 -23.64 8.82
C ASN A 943 2.38 -23.89 10.32
N GLY A 944 2.80 -22.97 11.19
CA GLY A 944 2.57 -23.12 12.62
C GLY A 944 1.18 -22.65 13.04
N SER A 945 0.54 -23.35 13.97
CA SER A 945 -0.84 -23.06 14.38
C SER A 945 -1.02 -21.64 14.93
N TRP A 946 -0.01 -21.08 15.62
CA TRP A 946 -0.10 -19.80 16.33
C TRP A 946 0.88 -18.73 15.80
N GLY A 947 1.50 -18.96 14.63
CA GLY A 947 2.37 -17.99 13.99
C GLY A 947 3.28 -18.60 12.91
N ASN A 948 4.08 -17.74 12.28
CA ASN A 948 4.85 -18.10 11.07
C ASN A 948 6.36 -17.93 11.28
N ARG A 949 6.85 -18.05 12.52
CA ARG A 949 8.26 -17.84 12.87
C ARG A 949 8.86 -19.06 13.59
N TYR A 950 8.45 -20.25 13.19
CA TYR A 950 9.02 -21.50 13.69
C TYR A 950 10.27 -21.89 12.89
N TYR A 951 11.21 -22.60 13.51
CA TYR A 951 12.44 -23.08 12.89
C TYR A 951 12.25 -24.48 12.27
N PRO A 952 13.06 -24.84 11.26
CA PRO A 952 13.19 -26.23 10.86
C PRO A 952 13.69 -27.10 12.03
N ALA A 953 13.22 -28.33 12.12
CA ALA A 953 13.63 -29.25 13.18
C ALA A 953 15.07 -29.82 12.98
N ALA A 954 15.63 -29.69 11.77
CA ALA A 954 16.97 -30.15 11.41
C ALA A 954 17.56 -29.31 10.27
N GLY A 955 18.88 -29.33 10.09
CA GLY A 955 19.55 -28.63 8.99
C GLY A 955 20.96 -28.13 9.31
N GLY A 956 21.26 -27.79 10.57
CA GLY A 956 22.56 -27.25 10.97
C GLY A 956 22.86 -25.88 10.35
N HIS A 957 24.00 -25.26 10.68
CA HIS A 957 24.36 -23.95 10.10
C HIS A 957 24.44 -24.02 8.56
N PRO A 958 23.86 -23.07 7.80
CA PRO A 958 23.33 -21.76 8.22
C PRO A 958 21.83 -21.70 8.56
N SER A 959 21.13 -22.83 8.65
CA SER A 959 19.70 -22.89 9.00
C SER A 959 19.40 -22.33 10.40
N LEU A 960 18.19 -21.81 10.61
CA LEU A 960 17.69 -21.46 11.95
C LEU A 960 17.63 -22.68 12.89
N SER A 961 17.59 -23.92 12.37
CA SER A 961 17.73 -25.12 13.20
C SER A 961 19.02 -25.17 14.03
N SER A 962 20.06 -24.42 13.65
CA SER A 962 21.30 -24.30 14.43
C SER A 962 21.19 -23.43 15.70
N LEU A 963 20.01 -22.83 15.92
CA LEU A 963 19.65 -22.08 17.12
C LEU A 963 18.99 -22.94 18.19
N ILE A 964 18.59 -24.17 17.84
CA ILE A 964 17.99 -25.14 18.76
C ILE A 964 19.07 -25.62 19.75
N ASP A 965 18.73 -25.68 21.03
CA ASP A 965 19.59 -26.05 22.16
C ASP A 965 20.90 -25.22 22.27
N ALA A 966 20.92 -24.00 21.72
CA ALA A 966 22.13 -23.18 21.58
C ALA A 966 22.21 -21.99 22.55
N GLY A 967 21.21 -21.82 23.42
CA GLY A 967 21.11 -20.71 24.37
C GLY A 967 22.05 -20.83 25.57
N SER A 968 21.97 -19.84 26.45
CA SER A 968 22.90 -19.61 27.56
C SER A 968 22.38 -20.02 28.93
N GLN A 969 21.13 -20.50 29.02
CA GLN A 969 20.44 -20.83 30.27
C GLN A 969 19.62 -22.11 30.14
N THR A 970 19.25 -22.73 31.26
CA THR A 970 18.31 -23.85 31.25
C THR A 970 16.90 -23.37 30.92
N ARG A 971 16.10 -24.24 30.31
CA ARG A 971 14.69 -23.99 29.99
C ARG A 971 13.83 -23.55 31.18
N GLU A 972 14.11 -24.04 32.40
CA GLU A 972 13.40 -23.66 33.63
C GLU A 972 13.80 -22.26 34.10
N THR A 973 15.10 -21.96 34.10
CA THR A 973 15.63 -20.62 34.46
C THR A 973 15.14 -19.57 33.47
N ALA A 974 15.10 -19.93 32.19
CA ALA A 974 14.59 -19.08 31.14
C ALA A 974 13.06 -18.95 31.18
N GLY A 975 12.34 -19.78 31.95
CA GLY A 975 10.88 -19.83 32.04
C GLY A 975 10.22 -20.18 30.71
N LEU A 976 10.84 -21.09 29.94
CA LEU A 976 10.45 -21.49 28.58
C LEU A 976 10.16 -22.99 28.44
N TYR A 977 10.13 -23.74 29.54
CA TYR A 977 9.88 -25.19 29.55
C TYR A 977 8.67 -25.64 28.73
N HIS A 978 7.58 -24.88 28.75
CA HIS A 978 6.32 -25.20 28.03
C HIS A 978 6.26 -24.64 26.60
N PHE A 979 7.33 -24.03 26.11
CA PHE A 979 7.35 -23.28 24.85
C PHE A 979 8.25 -23.97 23.82
N THR A 980 8.18 -23.56 22.56
CA THR A 980 8.93 -24.17 21.46
C THR A 980 9.17 -23.19 20.32
N VAL A 981 10.28 -23.39 19.60
CA VAL A 981 10.53 -22.78 18.30
C VAL A 981 10.14 -23.70 17.13
N LYS A 982 9.69 -24.94 17.38
CA LYS A 982 9.40 -25.97 16.35
C LYS A 982 7.91 -26.09 16.04
N THR A 983 7.56 -26.42 14.80
CA THR A 983 6.15 -26.55 14.35
C THR A 983 5.48 -27.86 14.76
N ALA A 984 6.26 -28.91 15.06
CA ALA A 984 5.72 -30.23 15.35
C ALA A 984 5.01 -30.25 16.72
N SER A 985 3.97 -31.08 16.85
CA SER A 985 3.30 -31.29 18.13
C SER A 985 4.26 -31.93 19.15
N ASN A 986 4.07 -31.64 20.43
CA ASN A 986 4.81 -32.19 21.56
C ASN A 986 6.32 -31.85 21.56
N THR A 987 6.75 -30.78 20.89
CA THR A 987 8.16 -30.36 20.84
C THR A 987 8.48 -29.20 21.76
N LYS A 988 7.80 -29.09 22.91
CA LYS A 988 8.16 -28.10 23.94
C LYS A 988 9.61 -28.30 24.38
N GLU A 989 10.28 -27.23 24.81
CA GLU A 989 11.64 -27.23 25.38
C GLU A 989 11.81 -28.32 26.45
N GLY A 990 10.79 -28.50 27.31
CA GLY A 990 10.75 -29.55 28.32
C GLY A 990 10.88 -30.98 27.77
N ALA A 991 10.59 -31.20 26.48
CA ALA A 991 10.70 -32.48 25.79
C ALA A 991 12.05 -32.66 25.06
N ASP A 992 12.89 -31.62 25.00
CA ASP A 992 14.17 -31.70 24.31
C ASP A 992 15.21 -32.48 25.12
N SER A 993 16.14 -33.11 24.42
CA SER A 993 17.16 -33.97 25.04
C SER A 993 18.26 -33.19 25.76
N LEU A 994 18.47 -31.92 25.40
CA LEU A 994 19.48 -31.03 26.00
C LEU A 994 18.79 -29.94 26.83
N VAL A 995 19.32 -29.64 28.00
CA VAL A 995 18.67 -28.74 28.97
C VAL A 995 18.70 -27.25 28.58
N TRP A 996 19.54 -26.88 27.61
CA TRP A 996 19.77 -25.50 27.18
C TRP A 996 18.62 -25.02 26.30
N VAL A 997 18.14 -23.80 26.55
CA VAL A 997 17.03 -23.22 25.78
C VAL A 997 17.44 -22.87 24.34
N ASP A 998 16.49 -22.86 23.40
CA ASP A 998 16.69 -22.37 22.04
C ASP A 998 16.94 -20.84 22.02
N ILE A 999 17.63 -20.32 20.99
CA ILE A 999 17.81 -18.89 20.75
C ILE A 999 16.62 -18.30 19.98
N GLY A 1000 16.11 -17.14 20.39
CA GLY A 1000 15.01 -16.41 19.73
C GLY A 1000 13.65 -16.64 20.39
N PHE A 1001 12.57 -16.34 19.65
CA PHE A 1001 11.19 -16.30 20.16
C PHE A 1001 10.50 -17.67 20.13
N HIS A 1002 9.84 -18.02 21.23
CA HIS A 1002 9.11 -19.27 21.40
C HIS A 1002 7.59 -19.06 21.48
N TYR A 1003 6.87 -19.95 20.80
CA TYR A 1003 5.43 -20.13 20.93
C TYR A 1003 5.12 -21.15 22.02
N VAL A 1004 3.89 -21.21 22.53
CA VAL A 1004 3.50 -22.31 23.44
C VAL A 1004 3.55 -23.64 22.67
N GLY A 1005 4.11 -24.68 23.30
CA GLY A 1005 4.12 -26.02 22.77
C GLY A 1005 2.72 -26.64 22.77
N LEU A 1006 2.30 -27.15 21.62
CA LEU A 1006 0.96 -27.73 21.43
C LEU A 1006 1.01 -29.26 21.48
N ASN A 1007 -0.07 -29.86 21.98
CA ASN A 1007 -0.29 -31.31 21.94
C ASN A 1007 -0.71 -31.79 20.53
N GLY A 1008 -0.96 -33.09 20.37
CA GLY A 1008 -1.39 -33.68 19.10
C GLY A 1008 -2.72 -33.14 18.54
N SER A 1009 -3.53 -32.47 19.35
CA SER A 1009 -4.79 -31.82 18.97
C SER A 1009 -4.63 -30.34 18.61
N GLY A 1010 -3.41 -29.80 18.64
CA GLY A 1010 -3.16 -28.38 18.36
C GLY A 1010 -3.57 -27.43 19.49
N GLN A 1011 -3.70 -27.94 20.72
CA GLN A 1011 -4.02 -27.16 21.91
C GLN A 1011 -2.83 -27.13 22.88
N PRO A 1012 -2.72 -26.11 23.76
CA PRO A 1012 -1.79 -26.16 24.88
C PRO A 1012 -1.94 -27.46 25.67
N SER A 1013 -0.82 -28.00 26.17
CA SER A 1013 -0.89 -29.18 27.03
C SER A 1013 -1.59 -28.85 28.35
N ASP A 1014 -2.56 -29.68 28.70
CA ASP A 1014 -3.31 -29.70 29.96
C ASP A 1014 -3.28 -31.17 30.42
N THR A 1015 -2.45 -31.47 31.42
CA THR A 1015 -2.11 -32.84 31.81
C THR A 1015 -3.19 -33.49 32.67
N ASP A 1016 -3.85 -32.73 33.54
CA ASP A 1016 -4.90 -33.26 34.41
C ASP A 1016 -6.33 -33.02 33.87
N GLY A 1017 -6.45 -32.24 32.80
CA GLY A 1017 -7.69 -32.06 32.05
C GLY A 1017 -8.68 -31.13 32.74
N ASP A 1018 -8.21 -30.27 33.63
CA ASP A 1018 -9.06 -29.37 34.41
C ASP A 1018 -9.42 -28.07 33.67
N GLY A 1019 -8.87 -27.87 32.48
CA GLY A 1019 -9.13 -26.74 31.60
C GLY A 1019 -8.12 -25.60 31.76
N LEU A 1020 -7.15 -25.71 32.67
CA LEU A 1020 -6.03 -24.78 32.79
C LEU A 1020 -4.77 -25.40 32.17
N PRO A 1021 -4.16 -24.79 31.13
CA PRO A 1021 -2.97 -25.36 30.52
C PRO A 1021 -1.75 -25.34 31.45
N ASN A 1022 -0.90 -26.37 31.37
CA ASN A 1022 0.28 -26.51 32.23
C ASN A 1022 1.21 -25.28 32.24
N TYR A 1023 1.30 -24.54 31.12
CA TYR A 1023 2.16 -23.34 31.05
C TYR A 1023 1.64 -22.17 31.91
N VAL A 1024 0.38 -22.25 32.34
CA VAL A 1024 -0.26 -21.33 33.30
C VAL A 1024 -0.12 -21.88 34.71
N GLU A 1025 -0.28 -23.20 34.87
CA GLU A 1025 -0.25 -23.88 36.16
C GLU A 1025 1.14 -23.98 36.76
N ASP A 1026 2.16 -24.25 35.94
CA ASP A 1026 3.57 -24.35 36.33
C ASP A 1026 4.38 -23.59 35.28
N ARG A 1027 4.60 -22.28 35.49
CA ARG A 1027 5.10 -21.41 34.43
C ARG A 1027 6.55 -21.74 34.06
N ASN A 1028 7.33 -22.27 35.01
CA ASN A 1028 8.74 -22.59 34.82
C ASN A 1028 8.98 -24.09 34.54
N GLY A 1029 7.97 -24.94 34.73
CA GLY A 1029 8.04 -26.39 34.48
C GLY A 1029 8.81 -27.17 35.53
N ASN A 1030 9.00 -26.61 36.73
CA ASN A 1030 9.78 -27.23 37.81
C ASN A 1030 8.96 -28.25 38.64
N ASN A 1031 7.67 -28.43 38.31
CA ASN A 1031 6.69 -29.26 39.03
C ASN A 1031 6.44 -28.84 40.48
N VAL A 1032 6.71 -27.58 40.82
CA VAL A 1032 6.45 -26.95 42.12
C VAL A 1032 5.56 -25.74 41.87
N ALA A 1033 4.34 -25.76 42.42
CA ALA A 1033 3.44 -24.62 42.31
C ALA A 1033 4.02 -23.42 43.07
N ASP A 1034 4.45 -22.39 42.33
CA ASP A 1034 4.87 -21.12 42.91
C ASP A 1034 3.64 -20.28 43.36
N SER A 1035 3.89 -19.11 43.95
CA SER A 1035 2.79 -18.22 44.38
C SER A 1035 1.97 -17.76 43.17
N GLY A 1036 0.69 -18.17 43.11
CA GLY A 1036 -0.24 -17.83 42.03
C GLY A 1036 -0.35 -18.90 40.94
N GLU A 1037 0.32 -20.03 41.12
CA GLU A 1037 0.30 -21.21 40.26
C GLU A 1037 -0.56 -22.34 40.86
N THR A 1038 -0.88 -23.34 40.04
CA THR A 1038 -1.63 -24.57 40.39
C THR A 1038 -0.79 -25.81 40.07
N SER A 1039 -1.29 -27.02 40.34
CA SER A 1039 -0.47 -28.21 40.04
C SER A 1039 -0.88 -28.78 38.69
N PRO A 1040 0.04 -28.94 37.71
CA PRO A 1040 -0.28 -29.48 36.38
C PRO A 1040 -0.56 -30.99 36.37
N SER A 1041 -0.85 -31.56 37.53
CA SER A 1041 -1.07 -33.00 37.71
C SER A 1041 -2.20 -33.29 38.69
N THR A 1042 -2.86 -32.24 39.17
CA THR A 1042 -3.92 -32.32 40.17
C THR A 1042 -5.03 -31.37 39.75
N TYR A 1043 -6.18 -31.92 39.37
CA TYR A 1043 -7.38 -31.17 38.99
C TYR A 1043 -7.79 -30.15 40.08
N ASN A 1044 -7.28 -28.92 40.02
CA ASN A 1044 -7.38 -27.94 41.09
C ASN A 1044 -7.43 -26.48 40.61
N SER A 1045 -7.70 -26.25 39.32
CA SER A 1045 -7.83 -24.91 38.75
C SER A 1045 -9.01 -24.13 39.34
N PRO A 1046 -8.92 -22.78 39.39
CA PRO A 1046 -9.99 -21.93 39.92
C PRO A 1046 -11.25 -22.00 39.02
N GLY A 1047 -12.17 -22.89 39.37
CA GLY A 1047 -13.39 -23.19 38.61
C GLY A 1047 -13.66 -24.69 38.40
N GLY A 1048 -12.67 -25.55 38.67
CA GLY A 1048 -12.79 -27.00 38.55
C GLY A 1048 -13.63 -27.62 39.67
N LEU A 1049 -14.76 -28.22 39.29
CA LEU A 1049 -15.57 -29.10 40.14
C LEU A 1049 -14.66 -30.15 40.79
N THR A 1050 -14.64 -30.24 42.11
CA THR A 1050 -13.88 -31.26 42.85
C THR A 1050 -14.41 -32.66 42.52
N GLY A 1051 -13.84 -33.31 41.51
CA GLY A 1051 -13.77 -34.78 41.30
C GLY A 1051 -14.99 -35.67 41.53
N SER A 1052 -16.24 -35.17 41.60
CA SER A 1052 -17.37 -36.06 42.01
C SER A 1052 -18.78 -35.70 41.53
N THR A 1053 -19.02 -34.70 40.69
CA THR A 1053 -20.39 -34.44 40.17
C THR A 1053 -20.47 -34.60 38.66
N ALA A 1054 -21.04 -35.74 38.26
CA ALA A 1054 -21.49 -35.99 36.91
C ALA A 1054 -22.47 -34.91 36.45
N PHE A 1055 -22.26 -34.41 35.23
CA PHE A 1055 -23.22 -33.62 34.46
C PHE A 1055 -24.62 -34.24 34.55
N THR A 1056 -25.58 -33.53 35.16
CA THR A 1056 -27.01 -33.85 34.97
C THR A 1056 -27.49 -33.05 33.76
N VAL A 1057 -27.54 -33.71 32.60
CA VAL A 1057 -28.17 -33.15 31.40
C VAL A 1057 -29.69 -33.10 31.65
N TYR A 1058 -30.26 -31.92 31.80
CA TYR A 1058 -31.71 -31.75 31.64
C TYR A 1058 -32.03 -31.82 30.14
N THR A 1059 -32.41 -33.00 29.68
CA THR A 1059 -33.13 -33.12 28.41
C THR A 1059 -34.54 -32.62 28.64
N ALA A 1060 -34.97 -31.56 27.95
CA ALA A 1060 -36.38 -31.23 27.87
C ALA A 1060 -37.08 -32.35 27.07
N LEU A 1061 -37.92 -33.14 27.73
CA LEU A 1061 -38.81 -34.09 27.06
C LEU A 1061 -39.94 -33.32 26.37
N LYS A 1062 -39.98 -33.48 25.03
CA LYS A 1062 -41.06 -33.25 24.05
C LYS A 1062 -41.92 -31.99 24.16
#